data_AF-A0A1B7NNP6-F1
#
_entry.id   AF-A0A1B7NNP6-F1
#
_cell.length_a   1.000
_cell.length_b   1.000
_cell.length_c   1.000
_cell.angle_alpha   90.00
_cell.angle_beta   90.00
_cell.angle_gamma   90.00
#
_symmetry.space_group_name_H-M   'P 1'
#
loop_
_entity.id
_entity.type
_entity.pdbx_description
1 polymer ?
#
loop_
_entity_poly.entity_id
_entity_poly.type
_entity_poly.pdbx_seq_one_letter_code
_entity_poly.pdbx_strand_id
1 'polypeptide(L)'
;SFKAAISGSDPPKPIPDASGNNQNSDAAETTDGGKKETAESGNGAETEAPKPAAPETPTFKLSDEDNTLLEEYFGPETTQRIILLHSRALARPTAKASDIGSVKSDVITNKDLRTKIHQAIRRVFASRLESSTDNDGAMVITAVPVSRKGAQLRGGRGGGDARRGRLGWSELGGEHLHFTLYKENKDTMEVVTFLARQMKMNAKQFGFAGTKDRRGVTVQRVSAYRIYADRLLNVGKSLRNAAIGDFEYRMDRLELGDLNGNEFMITLRDCQFPFDPKEEGLPNAVSKATKIVSQSLHDLRERGYFNYYGLQRFGTFSTRTDTVGLKMLQGDFKGACECILHFNPQALSVSESQSQLQTQTQGIKNLISADDISRAQAIHIFQTTGKANAALDKLPRKFSAESNIIRHLGRNKNDYFGALGTIPRNLRLMYVHAYQSLVWNFAAGQRWRLYGDKVVAGDLVLINDFKEKAKAGAAARVEEVDADGDVVVFPDAGDSANAADDMFERARTLTAEEATSGKYTIFDIVLPLPGFDILYPDNEMKAFYKEFMGSERGGRLDPFDMRRSWKDISLSGGYRKLFSKPGADYSFEVKAYAMDDEQFVQTDLDRLKKAKNGNEETTGNADVTGVADKEKADKLAVIIKLQLGSSQYATMALRELMKDGGVKTYKPDFGGR
;
A
#
# COMPACT_ATOMS: atom_id res chain seq x y z
N SER A 1 41.34 60.44 -5.21
CA SER A 1 41.85 61.50 -4.32
C SER A 1 40.92 61.69 -3.14
N PHE A 2 41.45 62.14 -2.00
CA PHE A 2 40.80 62.22 -0.65
C PHE A 2 40.52 60.84 -0.02
N LYS A 3 41.28 60.38 1.00
CA LYS A 3 41.44 60.83 2.41
C LYS A 3 40.16 60.58 3.23
N ALA A 4 40.04 59.62 4.14
CA ALA A 4 40.86 59.18 5.29
C ALA A 4 40.58 59.94 6.61
N ALA A 5 40.12 59.21 7.63
CA ALA A 5 40.12 59.59 9.05
C ALA A 5 40.24 58.31 9.91
N ILE A 6 41.07 58.33 10.96
CA ILE A 6 41.39 57.20 11.85
C ILE A 6 41.44 57.72 13.30
N SER A 7 40.76 57.03 14.23
CA SER A 7 40.99 57.02 15.70
C SER A 7 39.89 56.16 16.37
N GLY A 8 40.09 55.26 17.34
CA GLY A 8 41.29 54.72 18.00
C GLY A 8 40.87 53.76 19.15
N SER A 9 41.77 52.85 19.56
CA SER A 9 41.94 52.15 20.87
C SER A 9 40.98 52.48 22.05
N ASP A 10 40.58 51.59 22.99
CA ASP A 10 41.08 50.25 23.42
C ASP A 10 40.05 49.48 24.34
N PRO A 11 40.33 48.23 24.83
CA PRO A 11 39.39 47.33 25.57
C PRO A 11 39.72 47.21 27.11
N PRO A 12 39.35 46.15 27.91
CA PRO A 12 38.08 45.41 28.18
C PRO A 12 37.73 45.25 29.72
N LYS A 13 36.74 44.39 30.08
CA LYS A 13 36.38 43.78 31.43
C LYS A 13 35.35 44.55 32.34
N PRO A 14 34.85 44.00 33.49
CA PRO A 14 34.09 42.74 33.69
C PRO A 14 32.93 42.76 34.76
N ILE A 15 31.93 41.84 34.68
CA ILE A 15 31.20 41.18 35.85
C ILE A 15 30.33 42.16 36.74
N PRO A 16 29.51 41.83 37.79
CA PRO A 16 28.97 40.58 38.41
C PRO A 16 27.40 40.43 38.57
N ASP A 17 26.98 39.24 39.03
CA ASP A 17 25.94 38.81 40.04
C ASP A 17 24.52 39.41 40.23
N ALA A 18 23.56 38.47 40.41
CA ALA A 18 22.63 38.31 41.57
C ALA A 18 21.34 37.56 41.12
N SER A 19 20.69 36.60 41.80
CA SER A 19 20.89 35.65 42.92
C SER A 19 19.48 35.30 43.41
N GLY A 20 19.13 34.02 43.65
CA GLY A 20 17.79 33.67 44.19
C GLY A 20 17.35 32.21 44.05
N ASN A 21 17.85 31.34 44.95
CA ASN A 21 17.14 30.37 45.85
C ASN A 21 15.64 30.06 45.62
N ASN A 22 15.08 28.90 46.02
CA ASN A 22 15.54 27.65 46.68
C ASN A 22 14.59 26.50 46.21
N GLN A 23 14.95 25.23 46.01
CA GLN A 23 15.52 24.18 46.89
C GLN A 23 14.51 23.43 47.81
N ASN A 24 14.77 22.12 47.95
CA ASN A 24 14.23 21.11 48.88
C ASN A 24 12.84 20.49 48.60
N SER A 25 12.52 19.23 48.96
CA SER A 25 13.22 17.91 49.06
C SER A 25 12.44 17.03 50.07
N ASP A 26 12.33 15.73 49.79
CA ASP A 26 12.06 14.56 50.65
C ASP A 26 11.54 14.73 52.10
N ALA A 27 10.47 13.98 52.41
CA ALA A 27 10.38 13.14 53.62
C ALA A 27 9.22 12.12 53.50
N ALA A 28 9.26 11.06 54.30
CA ALA A 28 8.30 9.94 54.30
C ALA A 28 7.45 9.89 55.58
N GLU A 29 6.78 8.75 55.78
CA GLU A 29 6.26 8.20 57.04
C GLU A 29 4.79 8.46 57.50
N THR A 30 4.01 7.38 57.35
CA THR A 30 3.20 6.68 58.39
C THR A 30 1.90 7.27 59.00
N THR A 31 0.82 6.50 58.72
CA THR A 31 -0.12 5.87 59.68
C THR A 31 -1.28 6.62 60.38
N ASP A 32 -2.47 6.06 60.11
CA ASP A 32 -3.53 5.63 61.07
C ASP A 32 -4.82 6.48 61.24
N GLY A 33 -5.92 5.76 61.55
CA GLY A 33 -7.26 6.26 61.87
C GLY A 33 -8.23 6.35 60.68
N GLY A 34 -9.44 5.78 60.67
CA GLY A 34 -10.10 4.87 61.61
C GLY A 34 -11.58 5.22 61.87
N LYS A 35 -12.50 4.27 61.60
CA LYS A 35 -13.99 4.31 61.82
C LYS A 35 -14.78 5.24 60.86
N LYS A 36 -15.94 4.93 60.28
CA LYS A 36 -17.08 3.98 60.50
C LYS A 36 -18.17 4.48 61.46
N GLU A 37 -19.36 4.77 60.90
CA GLU A 37 -20.77 4.68 61.39
C GLU A 37 -21.64 5.57 60.44
N THR A 38 -22.78 5.22 59.79
CA THR A 38 -24.02 4.41 60.01
C THR A 38 -25.19 5.15 60.67
N ALA A 39 -26.39 4.97 60.07
CA ALA A 39 -27.79 5.08 60.59
C ALA A 39 -28.69 5.94 59.64
N GLU A 40 -29.69 5.36 58.95
CA GLU A 40 -31.14 5.29 59.29
C GLU A 40 -31.94 6.52 58.78
N SER A 41 -33.23 6.49 58.40
CA SER A 41 -34.38 5.55 58.53
C SER A 41 -35.25 5.65 57.23
N GLY A 42 -36.41 5.02 56.99
CA GLY A 42 -37.43 4.38 57.83
C GLY A 42 -38.51 3.63 57.00
N ASN A 43 -39.67 3.33 57.61
CA ASN A 43 -40.49 2.13 57.32
C ASN A 43 -41.91 2.41 56.73
N GLY A 44 -42.59 1.41 56.13
CA GLY A 44 -44.03 1.48 55.78
C GLY A 44 -44.60 0.30 54.95
N ALA A 45 -45.66 -0.37 55.42
CA ALA A 45 -46.40 -1.48 54.77
C ALA A 45 -47.57 -0.96 53.88
N GLU A 46 -48.42 -1.74 53.16
CA GLU A 46 -49.02 -3.06 53.42
C GLU A 46 -49.78 -3.65 52.19
N THR A 47 -50.36 -4.87 52.32
CA THR A 47 -51.42 -5.57 51.51
C THR A 47 -51.07 -6.60 50.40
N GLU A 48 -51.85 -7.70 50.39
CA GLU A 48 -51.74 -8.95 49.60
C GLU A 48 -52.56 -8.87 48.26
N ALA A 49 -52.63 -9.81 47.29
CA ALA A 49 -52.28 -11.24 47.08
C ALA A 49 -52.15 -11.48 45.53
N PRO A 50 -52.05 -12.71 44.92
CA PRO A 50 -51.88 -14.08 45.46
C PRO A 50 -50.70 -14.89 44.84
N LYS A 51 -50.48 -16.12 45.34
CA LYS A 51 -49.55 -17.13 44.76
C LYS A 51 -50.05 -17.71 43.43
N PRO A 52 -49.13 -18.06 42.52
CA PRO A 52 -49.22 -19.33 41.79
C PRO A 52 -47.91 -20.16 41.80
N ALA A 53 -48.10 -21.49 41.83
CA ALA A 53 -47.18 -22.60 41.46
C ALA A 53 -45.68 -22.57 41.84
N ALA A 54 -45.22 -23.63 42.51
CA ALA A 54 -43.80 -23.93 42.64
C ALA A 54 -43.22 -24.38 41.28
N PRO A 55 -42.03 -23.88 40.86
CA PRO A 55 -41.42 -24.29 39.60
C PRO A 55 -40.80 -25.69 39.72
N GLU A 56 -41.15 -26.56 38.77
CA GLU A 56 -40.63 -27.92 38.67
C GLU A 56 -39.11 -27.93 38.43
N THR A 57 -38.38 -28.81 39.12
CA THR A 57 -36.94 -28.98 38.91
C THR A 57 -36.65 -29.70 37.58
N PRO A 58 -35.81 -29.15 36.69
CA PRO A 58 -35.46 -29.79 35.43
C PRO A 58 -34.65 -31.07 35.68
N THR A 59 -35.24 -32.21 35.32
CA THR A 59 -34.60 -33.53 35.47
C THR A 59 -33.62 -33.78 34.33
N PHE A 60 -32.32 -33.77 34.66
CA PHE A 60 -31.26 -34.19 33.75
C PHE A 60 -31.38 -35.69 33.48
N LYS A 61 -31.73 -36.07 32.25
CA LYS A 61 -31.68 -37.46 31.78
C LYS A 61 -30.32 -37.72 31.12
N LEU A 62 -29.63 -38.73 31.62
CA LEU A 62 -28.39 -39.25 31.06
C LEU A 62 -28.72 -40.27 29.95
N SER A 63 -27.78 -40.54 29.03
CA SER A 63 -27.94 -41.65 28.08
C SER A 63 -27.72 -42.99 28.79
N ASP A 64 -28.40 -44.05 28.36
CA ASP A 64 -28.25 -45.37 29.00
C ASP A 64 -26.83 -45.94 28.82
N GLU A 65 -26.16 -45.59 27.72
CA GLU A 65 -24.75 -45.91 27.44
C GLU A 65 -23.79 -45.17 28.40
N ASP A 66 -23.98 -43.86 28.63
CA ASP A 66 -23.14 -43.10 29.56
C ASP A 66 -23.43 -43.48 31.03
N ASN A 67 -24.66 -43.90 31.35
CA ASN A 67 -25.00 -44.36 32.70
C ASN A 67 -24.33 -45.72 33.00
N THR A 68 -24.47 -46.70 32.11
CA THR A 68 -23.80 -48.01 32.26
C THR A 68 -22.28 -47.89 32.34
N LEU A 69 -21.67 -46.99 31.56
CA LEU A 69 -20.24 -46.68 31.63
C LEU A 69 -19.81 -46.10 32.99
N LEU A 70 -20.61 -45.20 33.58
CA LEU A 70 -20.30 -44.64 34.91
C LEU A 70 -20.52 -45.66 36.02
N GLU A 71 -21.55 -46.52 35.91
CA GLU A 71 -21.79 -47.62 36.85
C GLU A 71 -20.66 -48.66 36.82
N GLU A 72 -20.08 -48.96 35.66
CA GLU A 72 -18.88 -49.80 35.54
C GLU A 72 -17.66 -49.19 36.28
N TYR A 73 -17.48 -47.87 36.23
CA TYR A 73 -16.34 -47.19 36.83
C TYR A 73 -16.47 -46.86 38.32
N PHE A 74 -17.69 -46.68 38.83
CA PHE A 74 -17.93 -46.16 40.20
C PHE A 74 -18.95 -46.96 41.01
N GLY A 75 -19.61 -47.94 40.41
CA GLY A 75 -20.77 -48.63 41.00
C GLY A 75 -22.05 -47.80 40.94
N PRO A 76 -23.23 -48.45 41.14
CA PRO A 76 -24.52 -47.81 41.00
C PRO A 76 -24.78 -46.71 42.04
N GLU A 77 -24.42 -46.93 43.31
CA GLU A 77 -24.65 -45.93 44.37
C GLU A 77 -23.86 -44.63 44.15
N THR A 78 -22.58 -44.73 43.80
CA THR A 78 -21.72 -43.56 43.58
C THR A 78 -22.16 -42.81 42.33
N THR A 79 -22.55 -43.52 41.27
CA THR A 79 -23.06 -42.92 40.02
C THR A 79 -24.33 -42.10 40.27
N GLN A 80 -25.29 -42.64 41.03
CA GLN A 80 -26.48 -41.88 41.44
C GLN A 80 -26.11 -40.63 42.26
N ARG A 81 -25.13 -40.71 43.17
CA ARG A 81 -24.65 -39.54 43.93
C ARG A 81 -24.01 -38.47 43.02
N ILE A 82 -23.29 -38.87 41.97
CA ILE A 82 -22.69 -37.95 40.98
C ILE A 82 -23.79 -37.26 40.14
N ILE A 83 -24.82 -38.00 39.72
CA ILE A 83 -25.96 -37.44 38.97
C ILE A 83 -26.76 -36.45 39.84
N LEU A 84 -26.96 -36.76 41.13
CA LEU A 84 -27.57 -35.85 42.10
C LEU A 84 -26.71 -34.61 42.39
N LEU A 85 -25.38 -34.73 42.35
CA LEU A 85 -24.48 -33.57 42.43
C LEU A 85 -24.64 -32.66 41.20
N HIS A 86 -24.75 -33.26 40.01
CA HIS A 86 -24.97 -32.51 38.77
C HIS A 86 -26.32 -31.78 38.73
N SER A 87 -27.41 -32.42 39.16
CA SER A 87 -28.73 -31.77 39.21
C SER A 87 -28.78 -30.61 40.22
N ARG A 88 -28.12 -30.75 41.38
CA ARG A 88 -27.93 -29.64 42.34
C ARG A 88 -27.10 -28.49 41.75
N ALA A 89 -26.05 -28.79 41.00
CA ALA A 89 -25.24 -27.79 40.30
C ALA A 89 -26.01 -27.06 39.19
N LEU A 90 -26.90 -27.77 38.48
CA LEU A 90 -27.80 -27.18 37.48
C LEU A 90 -28.84 -26.25 38.12
N ALA A 91 -29.39 -26.62 39.28
CA ALA A 91 -30.37 -25.80 40.00
C ALA A 91 -29.76 -24.53 40.64
N ARG A 92 -28.43 -24.50 40.88
CA ARG A 92 -27.72 -23.37 41.52
C ARG A 92 -26.41 -23.01 40.79
N PRO A 93 -26.46 -22.50 39.54
CA PRO A 93 -25.28 -22.30 38.69
C PRO A 93 -24.29 -21.24 39.18
N THR A 94 -24.69 -20.39 40.14
CA THR A 94 -23.89 -19.31 40.73
C THR A 94 -23.38 -19.60 42.15
N ALA A 95 -23.77 -20.73 42.77
CA ALA A 95 -23.32 -21.11 44.10
C ALA A 95 -21.84 -21.55 44.09
N LYS A 96 -21.15 -21.45 45.24
CA LYS A 96 -19.76 -21.93 45.35
C LYS A 96 -19.76 -23.45 45.43
N ALA A 97 -18.67 -24.08 44.96
CA ALA A 97 -18.51 -25.54 44.99
C ALA A 97 -18.65 -26.13 46.41
N SER A 98 -18.22 -25.39 47.44
CA SER A 98 -18.40 -25.73 48.85
C SER A 98 -19.87 -25.93 49.26
N ASP A 99 -20.77 -25.19 48.64
CA ASP A 99 -22.17 -25.07 49.04
C ASP A 99 -23.06 -26.09 48.30
N ILE A 100 -22.52 -26.70 47.24
CA ILE A 100 -23.14 -27.75 46.42
C ILE A 100 -22.73 -29.15 46.92
N GLY A 101 -21.53 -29.27 47.47
CA GLY A 101 -20.95 -30.50 48.04
C GLY A 101 -19.95 -31.20 47.12
N SER A 102 -19.49 -32.37 47.56
CA SER A 102 -18.57 -33.23 46.80
C SER A 102 -18.93 -34.71 46.99
N VAL A 103 -18.52 -35.55 46.03
CA VAL A 103 -18.66 -37.01 46.10
C VAL A 103 -17.25 -37.62 46.04
N LYS A 104 -16.90 -38.46 47.01
CA LYS A 104 -15.65 -39.24 47.02
C LYS A 104 -15.97 -40.68 46.59
N SER A 105 -15.22 -41.22 45.63
CA SER A 105 -15.28 -42.62 45.20
C SER A 105 -14.35 -43.49 46.04
N ASP A 106 -14.43 -44.80 45.81
CA ASP A 106 -13.41 -45.74 46.26
C ASP A 106 -12.04 -45.49 45.60
N VAL A 107 -11.00 -46.13 46.14
CA VAL A 107 -9.60 -45.95 45.74
C VAL A 107 -9.33 -46.63 44.39
N ILE A 108 -8.92 -45.85 43.38
CA ILE A 108 -8.58 -46.37 42.05
C ILE A 108 -7.07 -46.36 41.88
N THR A 109 -6.43 -47.51 42.03
CA THR A 109 -4.96 -47.63 41.98
C THR A 109 -4.38 -47.48 40.57
N ASN A 110 -5.08 -47.94 39.53
CA ASN A 110 -4.60 -47.87 38.15
C ASN A 110 -4.62 -46.43 37.60
N LYS A 111 -3.50 -45.96 37.06
CA LYS A 111 -3.31 -44.58 36.55
C LYS A 111 -3.99 -44.33 35.20
N ASP A 112 -4.00 -45.32 34.31
CA ASP A 112 -4.57 -45.19 32.97
C ASP A 112 -6.10 -45.26 33.04
N LEU A 113 -6.64 -46.10 33.93
CA LEU A 113 -8.07 -46.15 34.25
C LEU A 113 -8.55 -44.82 34.83
N ARG A 114 -7.83 -44.23 35.81
CA ARG A 114 -8.13 -42.88 36.33
C ARG A 114 -8.17 -41.82 35.23
N THR A 115 -7.24 -41.88 34.27
CA THR A 115 -7.19 -40.93 33.14
C THR A 115 -8.42 -41.05 32.24
N LYS A 116 -8.85 -42.28 31.90
CA LYS A 116 -10.09 -42.53 31.15
C LYS A 116 -11.32 -42.03 31.91
N ILE A 117 -11.40 -42.26 33.21
CA ILE A 117 -12.49 -41.80 34.08
C ILE A 117 -12.58 -40.27 34.13
N HIS A 118 -11.46 -39.55 34.24
CA HIS A 118 -11.44 -38.08 34.14
C HIS A 118 -11.97 -37.57 32.79
N GLN A 119 -11.66 -38.27 31.69
CA GLN A 119 -12.17 -37.92 30.36
C GLN A 119 -13.67 -38.20 30.23
N ALA A 120 -14.14 -39.34 30.75
CA ALA A 120 -15.57 -39.69 30.78
C ALA A 120 -16.39 -38.63 31.53
N ILE A 121 -16.02 -38.28 32.77
CA ILE A 121 -16.72 -37.24 33.56
C ILE A 121 -16.79 -35.90 32.83
N ARG A 122 -15.69 -35.47 32.20
CA ARG A 122 -15.65 -34.19 31.44
C ARG A 122 -16.53 -34.22 30.19
N ARG A 123 -16.60 -35.35 29.49
CA ARG A 123 -17.48 -35.56 28.32
C ARG A 123 -18.95 -35.58 28.76
N VAL A 124 -19.30 -36.49 29.66
CA VAL A 124 -20.67 -36.77 30.09
C VAL A 124 -21.35 -35.55 30.73
N PHE A 125 -20.65 -34.84 31.62
CA PHE A 125 -21.20 -33.69 32.33
C PHE A 125 -20.78 -32.33 31.71
N ALA A 126 -20.39 -32.31 30.42
CA ALA A 126 -20.02 -31.11 29.66
C ALA A 126 -19.02 -30.17 30.38
N SER A 127 -18.08 -30.76 31.13
CA SER A 127 -17.11 -30.07 32.02
C SER A 127 -17.76 -29.13 33.05
N ARG A 128 -18.95 -29.48 33.56
CA ARG A 128 -19.58 -28.83 34.74
C ARG A 128 -19.22 -29.51 36.06
N LEU A 129 -18.73 -30.74 36.03
CA LEU A 129 -18.09 -31.41 37.15
C LEU A 129 -16.59 -31.53 36.90
N GLU A 130 -15.78 -31.30 37.94
CA GLU A 130 -14.33 -31.52 37.96
C GLU A 130 -14.03 -32.66 38.91
N SER A 131 -13.27 -33.65 38.42
CA SER A 131 -12.76 -34.77 39.19
C SER A 131 -11.28 -34.57 39.48
N SER A 132 -10.88 -34.76 40.73
CA SER A 132 -9.50 -34.67 41.24
C SER A 132 -9.18 -35.90 42.06
N THR A 133 -7.97 -36.43 41.95
CA THR A 133 -7.54 -37.59 42.76
C THR A 133 -6.91 -37.10 44.06
N ASP A 134 -7.34 -37.67 45.18
CA ASP A 134 -6.78 -37.43 46.51
C ASP A 134 -5.46 -38.19 46.72
N ASN A 135 -4.69 -37.84 47.76
CA ASN A 135 -3.40 -38.48 48.04
C ASN A 135 -3.53 -39.99 48.30
N ASP A 136 -4.68 -40.43 48.83
CA ASP A 136 -5.00 -41.84 49.08
C ASP A 136 -5.44 -42.61 47.81
N GLY A 137 -5.47 -41.96 46.63
CA GLY A 137 -5.84 -42.58 45.34
C GLY A 137 -7.35 -42.66 45.05
N ALA A 138 -8.20 -42.20 45.98
CA ALA A 138 -9.64 -42.02 45.76
C ALA A 138 -9.95 -40.80 44.89
N MET A 139 -11.02 -40.84 44.10
CA MET A 139 -11.44 -39.73 43.24
C MET A 139 -12.46 -38.86 43.97
N VAL A 140 -12.24 -37.55 44.01
CA VAL A 140 -13.17 -36.56 44.54
C VAL A 140 -13.76 -35.76 43.39
N ILE A 141 -15.08 -35.72 43.30
CA ILE A 141 -15.85 -35.08 42.24
C ILE A 141 -16.59 -33.87 42.82
N THR A 142 -16.41 -32.71 42.20
CA THR A 142 -16.94 -31.42 42.66
C THR A 142 -17.61 -30.66 41.51
N ALA A 143 -18.53 -29.76 41.84
CA ALA A 143 -19.18 -28.89 40.85
C ALA A 143 -18.29 -27.68 40.50
N VAL A 144 -18.14 -27.40 39.20
CA VAL A 144 -17.39 -26.24 38.69
C VAL A 144 -18.35 -25.04 38.60
N PRO A 145 -18.17 -23.97 39.40
CA PRO A 145 -18.99 -22.77 39.27
C PRO A 145 -18.69 -22.08 37.93
N VAL A 146 -19.71 -21.57 37.25
CA VAL A 146 -19.60 -21.02 35.88
C VAL A 146 -18.53 -19.93 35.75
N SER A 147 -18.29 -19.17 36.83
CA SER A 147 -17.22 -18.17 36.95
C SER A 147 -15.79 -18.71 36.76
N ARG A 148 -15.51 -19.98 37.11
CA ARG A 148 -14.14 -20.55 37.08
C ARG A 148 -13.68 -21.07 35.72
N LYS A 149 -14.55 -21.17 34.70
CA LYS A 149 -14.11 -21.44 33.31
C LYS A 149 -13.12 -20.39 32.76
N GLY A 150 -13.01 -19.21 33.40
CA GLY A 150 -12.01 -18.18 33.08
C GLY A 150 -10.77 -18.11 33.99
N ALA A 151 -10.61 -18.96 35.01
CA ALA A 151 -9.65 -18.71 36.09
C ALA A 151 -8.46 -19.72 36.19
N GLN A 152 -8.62 -20.96 35.69
CA GLN A 152 -7.73 -22.08 36.04
C GLN A 152 -6.52 -22.27 35.10
N LEU A 153 -6.03 -21.18 34.48
CA LEU A 153 -4.86 -21.17 33.56
C LEU A 153 -3.70 -20.28 34.05
N ARG A 154 -3.67 -19.89 35.34
CA ARG A 154 -2.56 -19.16 35.97
C ARG A 154 -1.81 -20.03 36.99
N GLY A 155 -0.75 -20.69 36.53
CA GLY A 155 0.16 -21.48 37.35
C GLY A 155 1.44 -21.82 36.58
N GLY A 156 2.29 -20.84 36.32
CA GLY A 156 3.55 -21.05 35.60
C GLY A 156 4.32 -19.74 35.37
N ARG A 157 5.46 -19.58 36.04
CA ARG A 157 6.36 -18.43 35.86
C ARG A 157 7.08 -18.55 34.53
N GLY A 158 6.76 -17.65 33.60
CA GLY A 158 7.47 -17.45 32.34
C GLY A 158 6.95 -16.18 31.68
N GLY A 159 7.85 -15.31 31.19
CA GLY A 159 7.47 -14.05 30.55
C GLY A 159 6.68 -14.32 29.27
N GLY A 160 5.35 -14.20 29.34
CA GLY A 160 4.43 -14.57 28.27
C GLY A 160 3.42 -13.46 27.97
N ASP A 161 3.46 -13.00 26.73
CA ASP A 161 2.59 -12.04 26.03
C ASP A 161 1.16 -11.85 26.59
N ALA A 162 0.66 -10.61 26.56
CA ALA A 162 -0.69 -10.21 26.98
C ALA A 162 -1.79 -10.62 25.96
N ARG A 163 -1.68 -11.83 25.37
CA ARG A 163 -2.49 -12.32 24.25
C ARG A 163 -3.19 -13.66 24.49
N ARG A 164 -3.36 -14.09 25.74
CA ARG A 164 -4.23 -15.23 26.10
C ARG A 164 -5.70 -14.88 25.84
N GLY A 165 -6.15 -15.17 24.62
CA GLY A 165 -7.48 -14.82 24.10
C GLY A 165 -7.51 -14.32 22.65
N ARG A 166 -6.36 -14.20 21.96
CA ARG A 166 -6.33 -14.01 20.50
C ARG A 166 -6.12 -15.35 19.81
N LEU A 167 -6.88 -15.58 18.73
CA LEU A 167 -6.67 -16.72 17.83
C LEU A 167 -5.23 -16.72 17.29
N GLY A 168 -4.72 -17.92 17.01
CA GLY A 168 -3.46 -18.13 16.32
C GLY A 168 -3.52 -17.64 14.87
N TRP A 169 -2.37 -17.29 14.29
CA TRP A 169 -2.33 -16.81 12.90
C TRP A 169 -2.86 -17.88 11.91
N SER A 170 -2.56 -19.16 12.15
CA SER A 170 -3.09 -20.28 11.38
C SER A 170 -4.61 -20.39 11.47
N GLU A 171 -5.22 -20.08 12.62
CA GLU A 171 -6.67 -20.09 12.82
C GLU A 171 -7.37 -18.88 12.17
N LEU A 172 -6.63 -17.80 11.95
CA LEU A 172 -7.14 -16.58 11.32
C LEU A 172 -7.12 -16.63 9.78
N GLY A 173 -6.36 -17.56 9.17
CA GLY A 173 -6.13 -17.66 7.73
C GLY A 173 -4.72 -17.28 7.26
N GLY A 174 -3.84 -16.88 8.20
CA GLY A 174 -2.41 -16.72 7.96
C GLY A 174 -1.76 -15.54 8.68
N GLU A 175 -0.45 -15.37 8.44
CA GLU A 175 0.35 -14.35 9.14
C GLU A 175 0.28 -12.96 8.51
N HIS A 176 -0.23 -12.83 7.28
CA HIS A 176 -0.31 -11.56 6.56
C HIS A 176 -1.74 -11.01 6.61
N LEU A 177 -1.92 -9.87 7.28
CA LEU A 177 -3.16 -9.11 7.24
C LEU A 177 -3.21 -8.30 5.95
N HIS A 178 -4.04 -8.72 5.01
CA HIS A 178 -4.43 -7.95 3.83
C HIS A 178 -5.54 -6.96 4.20
N PHE A 179 -5.45 -5.76 3.66
CA PHE A 179 -6.45 -4.71 3.83
C PHE A 179 -6.45 -3.79 2.61
N THR A 180 -7.56 -3.08 2.43
CA THR A 180 -7.71 -2.10 1.36
C THR A 180 -7.37 -0.71 1.88
N LEU A 181 -6.38 -0.06 1.27
CA LEU A 181 -5.92 1.29 1.54
C LEU A 181 -6.53 2.27 0.53
N TYR A 182 -7.33 3.20 1.04
CA TYR A 182 -7.81 4.38 0.33
C TYR A 182 -6.93 5.58 0.69
N LYS A 183 -6.51 6.39 -0.29
CA LYS A 183 -5.73 7.62 -0.06
C LYS A 183 -6.09 8.74 -1.05
N GLU A 184 -6.04 9.98 -0.58
CA GLU A 184 -6.31 11.20 -1.34
C GLU A 184 -5.09 12.14 -1.26
N ASN A 185 -4.60 12.61 -2.40
CA ASN A 185 -3.47 13.55 -2.51
C ASN A 185 -2.19 13.14 -1.73
N LYS A 186 -1.97 11.83 -1.57
CA LYS A 186 -0.91 11.23 -0.76
C LYS A 186 -0.18 10.14 -1.52
N ASP A 187 1.12 10.01 -1.24
CA ASP A 187 1.93 8.91 -1.75
C ASP A 187 1.70 7.62 -0.93
N THR A 188 1.80 6.44 -1.57
CA THR A 188 1.65 5.14 -0.89
C THR A 188 2.63 4.98 0.27
N MET A 189 3.90 5.35 0.07
CA MET A 189 4.95 5.25 1.09
C MET A 189 4.78 6.27 2.22
N GLU A 190 4.16 7.43 1.95
CA GLU A 190 3.81 8.41 2.99
C GLU A 190 2.85 7.80 4.02
N VAL A 191 1.79 7.12 3.54
CA VAL A 191 0.80 6.46 4.41
C VAL A 191 1.39 5.22 5.09
N VAL A 192 2.09 4.35 4.35
CA VAL A 192 2.73 3.15 4.91
C VAL A 192 3.76 3.52 6.00
N THR A 193 4.57 4.56 5.79
CA THR A 193 5.54 5.03 6.79
C THR A 193 4.85 5.60 8.03
N PHE A 194 3.72 6.30 7.87
CA PHE A 194 2.92 6.76 9.01
C PHE A 194 2.36 5.59 9.81
N LEU A 195 1.71 4.62 9.15
CA LEU A 195 1.16 3.42 9.79
C LEU A 195 2.27 2.63 10.53
N ALA A 196 3.41 2.41 9.89
CA ALA A 196 4.54 1.71 10.48
C ALA A 196 5.07 2.41 11.75
N ARG A 197 5.17 3.74 11.74
CA ARG A 197 5.58 4.53 12.92
C ARG A 197 4.59 4.43 14.06
N GLN A 198 3.29 4.56 13.80
CA GLN A 198 2.24 4.42 14.83
C GLN A 198 2.20 2.98 15.40
N MET A 199 2.44 1.99 14.55
CA MET A 199 2.48 0.57 14.93
C MET A 199 3.82 0.13 15.54
N LYS A 200 4.78 1.04 15.70
CA LYS A 200 6.14 0.81 16.23
C LYS A 200 6.89 -0.31 15.49
N MET A 201 6.85 -0.27 14.17
CA MET A 201 7.41 -1.30 13.28
C MET A 201 8.14 -0.71 12.07
N ASN A 202 8.83 -1.58 11.33
CA ASN A 202 9.52 -1.20 10.10
C ASN A 202 8.53 -1.17 8.92
N ALA A 203 8.60 -0.14 8.07
CA ALA A 203 7.80 -0.06 6.85
C ALA A 203 7.98 -1.28 5.92
N LYS A 204 9.14 -1.97 6.00
CA LYS A 204 9.40 -3.25 5.29
C LYS A 204 8.45 -4.40 5.67
N GLN A 205 7.71 -4.31 6.79
CA GLN A 205 6.71 -5.32 7.17
C GLN A 205 5.36 -5.13 6.46
N PHE A 206 5.18 -4.02 5.75
CA PHE A 206 4.09 -3.84 4.80
C PHE A 206 4.53 -4.33 3.41
N GLY A 207 3.60 -4.90 2.65
CA GLY A 207 3.78 -5.29 1.26
C GLY A 207 2.65 -4.75 0.40
N PHE A 208 2.90 -4.39 -0.85
CA PHE A 208 1.89 -3.86 -1.77
C PHE A 208 2.27 -4.15 -3.21
N ALA A 209 1.27 -4.42 -4.05
CA ALA A 209 1.48 -4.79 -5.45
C ALA A 209 2.18 -3.69 -6.27
N GLY A 210 1.92 -2.41 -5.95
CA GLY A 210 2.58 -1.27 -6.58
C GLY A 210 2.23 0.05 -5.90
N THR A 211 3.04 1.09 -6.14
CA THR A 211 2.72 2.47 -5.74
C THR A 211 1.64 3.05 -6.65
N LYS A 212 0.76 3.89 -6.10
CA LYS A 212 -0.31 4.59 -6.84
C LYS A 212 -0.10 6.10 -6.76
N ASP A 213 -0.51 6.81 -7.80
CA ASP A 213 -0.25 8.25 -7.97
C ASP A 213 -0.58 9.09 -6.74
N ARG A 214 0.27 10.10 -6.47
CA ARG A 214 0.08 11.03 -5.36
C ARG A 214 -1.17 11.90 -5.59
N ARG A 215 -1.24 12.58 -6.74
CA ARG A 215 -2.31 13.53 -7.07
C ARG A 215 -3.53 12.78 -7.62
N GLY A 216 -4.37 12.30 -6.72
CA GLY A 216 -5.64 11.67 -7.06
C GLY A 216 -6.28 11.04 -5.83
N VAL A 217 -7.41 10.37 -6.05
CA VAL A 217 -8.01 9.42 -5.12
C VAL A 217 -7.63 8.04 -5.63
N THR A 218 -7.01 7.22 -4.78
CA THR A 218 -6.52 5.90 -5.19
C THR A 218 -6.80 4.84 -4.13
N VAL A 219 -7.22 3.67 -4.58
CA VAL A 219 -7.47 2.50 -3.74
C VAL A 219 -6.51 1.38 -4.13
N GLN A 220 -5.94 0.68 -3.14
CA GLN A 220 -5.03 -0.45 -3.38
C GLN A 220 -5.06 -1.47 -2.24
N ARG A 221 -4.83 -2.74 -2.56
CA ARG A 221 -4.55 -3.77 -1.54
C ARG A 221 -3.16 -3.56 -0.94
N VAL A 222 -3.05 -3.76 0.36
CA VAL A 222 -1.80 -3.71 1.15
C VAL A 222 -1.82 -4.89 2.12
N SER A 223 -0.69 -5.56 2.30
CA SER A 223 -0.49 -6.62 3.28
C SER A 223 0.38 -6.10 4.43
N ALA A 224 0.22 -6.64 5.64
CA ALA A 224 1.07 -6.33 6.78
C ALA A 224 1.32 -7.56 7.65
N TYR A 225 2.59 -7.83 7.94
CA TYR A 225 3.03 -9.04 8.63
C TYR A 225 2.72 -9.02 10.14
N ARG A 226 2.02 -10.05 10.62
CA ARG A 226 1.66 -10.33 12.02
C ARG A 226 0.97 -9.15 12.73
N ILE A 227 0.01 -8.54 12.04
CA ILE A 227 -0.86 -7.49 12.60
C ILE A 227 -2.29 -8.01 12.74
N TYR A 228 -2.95 -7.75 13.87
CA TYR A 228 -4.39 -7.98 14.01
C TYR A 228 -5.20 -6.79 13.50
N ALA A 229 -6.31 -7.08 12.80
CA ALA A 229 -7.21 -6.10 12.20
C ALA A 229 -7.62 -4.96 13.16
N ASP A 230 -8.07 -5.27 14.38
CA ASP A 230 -8.50 -4.25 15.37
C ASP A 230 -7.39 -3.25 15.72
N ARG A 231 -6.14 -3.72 15.77
CA ARG A 231 -5.00 -2.87 16.11
C ARG A 231 -4.72 -1.91 14.96
N LEU A 232 -4.77 -2.40 13.72
CA LEU A 232 -4.58 -1.58 12.54
C LEU A 232 -5.74 -0.59 12.36
N LEU A 233 -6.98 -1.04 12.51
CA LEU A 233 -8.20 -0.22 12.44
C LEU A 233 -8.19 0.93 13.46
N ASN A 234 -7.75 0.69 14.69
CA ASN A 234 -7.63 1.74 15.70
C ASN A 234 -6.59 2.80 15.35
N VAL A 235 -5.45 2.41 14.73
CA VAL A 235 -4.49 3.38 14.16
C VAL A 235 -5.07 4.08 12.93
N GLY A 236 -5.86 3.37 12.12
CA GLY A 236 -6.55 3.91 10.94
C GLY A 236 -7.44 5.12 11.24
N LYS A 237 -8.05 5.18 12.42
CA LYS A 237 -8.85 6.34 12.89
C LYS A 237 -8.05 7.64 12.99
N SER A 238 -6.70 7.56 13.06
CA SER A 238 -5.82 8.73 13.10
C SER A 238 -5.36 9.22 11.70
N LEU A 239 -5.70 8.49 10.64
CA LEU A 239 -5.38 8.88 9.27
C LEU A 239 -6.19 10.13 8.87
N ARG A 240 -5.54 11.02 8.13
CA ARG A 240 -6.17 12.17 7.46
C ARG A 240 -6.01 11.97 5.96
N ASN A 241 -7.07 12.21 5.19
CA ASN A 241 -7.09 12.05 3.73
C ASN A 241 -6.64 10.64 3.27
N ALA A 242 -6.90 9.64 4.12
CA ALA A 242 -6.65 8.23 3.87
C ALA A 242 -7.56 7.41 4.81
N ALA A 243 -7.95 6.23 4.37
CA ALA A 243 -8.76 5.29 5.13
C ALA A 243 -8.30 3.86 4.88
N ILE A 244 -8.62 2.96 5.81
CA ILE A 244 -8.34 1.52 5.70
C ILE A 244 -9.58 0.72 6.07
N GLY A 245 -9.75 -0.44 5.45
CA GLY A 245 -10.87 -1.35 5.70
C GLY A 245 -10.68 -2.68 5.00
N ASP A 246 -11.76 -3.46 4.92
CA ASP A 246 -11.80 -4.70 4.14
C ASP A 246 -10.66 -5.66 4.52
N PHE A 247 -10.66 -6.07 5.80
CA PHE A 247 -9.57 -6.84 6.41
C PHE A 247 -9.73 -8.35 6.16
N GLU A 248 -8.64 -9.01 5.79
CA GLU A 248 -8.57 -10.43 5.48
C GLU A 248 -7.18 -10.96 5.89
N TYR A 249 -7.08 -12.16 6.45
CA TYR A 249 -5.77 -12.77 6.69
C TYR A 249 -5.47 -13.80 5.61
N ARG A 250 -4.22 -13.82 5.14
CA ARG A 250 -3.71 -14.80 4.16
C ARG A 250 -2.33 -15.29 4.59
N MET A 251 -1.90 -16.40 4.01
CA MET A 251 -0.54 -16.92 4.15
C MET A 251 0.47 -16.04 3.41
N ASP A 252 0.11 -15.57 2.22
CA ASP A 252 1.03 -14.88 1.32
C ASP A 252 1.14 -13.38 1.59
N ARG A 253 2.31 -12.84 1.29
CA ARG A 253 2.58 -11.40 1.26
C ARG A 253 2.19 -10.83 -0.10
N LEU A 254 1.76 -9.56 -0.14
CA LEU A 254 1.79 -8.80 -1.41
C LEU A 254 3.20 -8.29 -1.72
N GLU A 255 3.70 -8.67 -2.88
CA GLU A 255 5.01 -8.32 -3.43
C GLU A 255 4.86 -7.38 -4.64
N LEU A 256 5.96 -6.79 -5.11
CA LEU A 256 5.90 -5.81 -6.20
C LEU A 256 5.76 -6.53 -7.55
N GLY A 257 4.55 -6.54 -8.10
CA GLY A 257 4.24 -7.23 -9.36
C GLY A 257 2.84 -7.84 -9.38
N ASP A 258 2.29 -8.18 -8.22
CA ASP A 258 1.03 -8.93 -8.01
C ASP A 258 -0.27 -8.25 -8.52
N LEU A 259 -0.18 -7.18 -9.31
CA LEU A 259 -1.33 -6.52 -9.93
C LEU A 259 -1.41 -6.82 -11.42
N ASN A 260 -2.56 -7.32 -11.86
CA ASN A 260 -2.84 -7.45 -13.30
C ASN A 260 -2.97 -6.08 -13.98
N GLY A 261 -3.39 -5.05 -13.24
CA GLY A 261 -3.62 -3.72 -13.79
C GLY A 261 -4.16 -2.69 -12.79
N ASN A 262 -4.71 -1.61 -13.34
CA ASN A 262 -5.36 -0.53 -12.61
C ASN A 262 -6.62 -0.11 -13.36
N GLU A 263 -7.72 0.10 -12.64
CA GLU A 263 -8.89 0.79 -13.16
C GLU A 263 -8.74 2.29 -12.89
N PHE A 264 -8.94 3.10 -13.93
CA PHE A 264 -8.88 4.55 -13.88
C PHE A 264 -10.26 5.13 -14.16
N MET A 265 -10.70 6.05 -13.29
CA MET A 265 -11.83 6.93 -13.55
C MET A 265 -11.31 8.36 -13.61
N ILE A 266 -11.38 8.98 -14.78
CA ILE A 266 -10.70 10.24 -15.09
C ILE A 266 -11.73 11.23 -15.62
N THR A 267 -11.81 12.40 -14.98
CA THR A 267 -12.55 13.54 -15.51
C THR A 267 -11.60 14.44 -16.30
N LEU A 268 -11.88 14.56 -17.60
CA LEU A 268 -11.34 15.64 -18.44
C LEU A 268 -12.29 16.84 -18.31
N ARG A 269 -11.79 17.98 -17.81
CA ARG A 269 -12.51 19.27 -17.75
C ARG A 269 -12.14 20.14 -18.95
N ASP A 270 -12.97 21.13 -19.24
CA ASP A 270 -12.77 22.09 -20.35
C ASP A 270 -12.40 21.41 -21.68
N CYS A 271 -13.22 20.43 -22.07
CA CYS A 271 -13.02 19.65 -23.28
C CYS A 271 -13.44 20.44 -24.51
N GLN A 272 -12.46 20.80 -25.33
CA GLN A 272 -12.65 21.51 -26.59
C GLN A 272 -13.01 20.51 -27.71
N PHE A 273 -14.08 20.81 -28.45
CA PHE A 273 -14.63 19.99 -29.53
C PHE A 273 -14.64 20.77 -30.85
N PRO A 274 -14.80 20.13 -32.03
CA PRO A 274 -14.81 20.82 -33.33
C PRO A 274 -16.11 21.59 -33.62
N PHE A 275 -16.82 22.04 -32.59
CA PHE A 275 -18.05 22.84 -32.63
C PHE A 275 -18.12 23.69 -31.34
N ASP A 276 -18.76 24.85 -31.38
CA ASP A 276 -19.00 25.65 -30.18
C ASP A 276 -20.26 25.13 -29.43
N PRO A 277 -20.16 24.72 -28.14
CA PRO A 277 -21.32 24.33 -27.34
C PRO A 277 -22.42 25.42 -27.25
N LYS A 278 -22.06 26.70 -27.40
CA LYS A 278 -22.98 27.86 -27.33
C LYS A 278 -23.82 28.01 -28.58
N GLU A 279 -23.27 27.71 -29.76
CA GLU A 279 -23.98 27.82 -31.04
C GLU A 279 -24.94 26.63 -31.27
N GLU A 280 -24.57 25.44 -30.81
CA GLU A 280 -25.34 24.19 -30.99
C GLU A 280 -26.52 24.02 -30.03
N GLY A 281 -26.45 24.68 -28.86
CA GLY A 281 -27.33 24.45 -27.73
C GLY A 281 -26.96 23.21 -26.92
N LEU A 282 -27.04 23.32 -25.59
CA LEU A 282 -26.43 22.38 -24.65
C LEU A 282 -26.79 20.89 -24.85
N PRO A 283 -28.05 20.50 -25.10
CA PRO A 283 -28.41 19.09 -25.31
C PRO A 283 -27.82 18.51 -26.60
N ASN A 284 -27.78 19.31 -27.68
CA ASN A 284 -27.20 18.91 -28.95
C ASN A 284 -25.68 18.82 -28.86
N ALA A 285 -25.05 19.79 -28.19
CA ALA A 285 -23.62 19.81 -27.90
C ALA A 285 -23.18 18.54 -27.14
N VAL A 286 -23.89 18.16 -26.07
CA VAL A 286 -23.63 16.92 -25.32
C VAL A 286 -23.81 15.69 -26.20
N SER A 287 -24.87 15.63 -27.02
CA SER A 287 -25.11 14.49 -27.94
C SER A 287 -24.03 14.35 -29.03
N LYS A 288 -23.59 15.47 -29.63
CA LYS A 288 -22.50 15.51 -30.61
C LYS A 288 -21.15 15.12 -29.98
N ALA A 289 -20.81 15.66 -28.82
CA ALA A 289 -19.63 15.27 -28.05
C ALA A 289 -19.65 13.77 -27.69
N THR A 290 -20.79 13.26 -27.23
CA THR A 290 -20.97 11.83 -26.88
C THR A 290 -20.63 10.92 -28.06
N LYS A 291 -21.07 11.25 -29.28
CA LYS A 291 -20.74 10.49 -30.50
C LYS A 291 -19.24 10.51 -30.82
N ILE A 292 -18.59 11.68 -30.73
CA ILE A 292 -17.15 11.84 -30.97
C ILE A 292 -16.33 11.04 -29.95
N VAL A 293 -16.67 11.14 -28.66
CA VAL A 293 -16.00 10.41 -27.58
C VAL A 293 -16.19 8.90 -27.73
N SER A 294 -17.40 8.44 -28.09
CA SER A 294 -17.70 7.03 -28.36
C SER A 294 -16.78 6.44 -29.44
N GLN A 295 -16.71 7.10 -30.60
CA GLN A 295 -15.85 6.66 -31.70
C GLN A 295 -14.37 6.69 -31.30
N SER A 296 -13.93 7.74 -30.60
CA SER A 296 -12.53 7.90 -30.21
C SER A 296 -12.08 6.85 -29.20
N LEU A 297 -12.95 6.44 -28.27
CA LEU A 297 -12.67 5.35 -27.31
C LEU A 297 -12.72 3.97 -27.97
N HIS A 298 -13.65 3.75 -28.91
CA HIS A 298 -13.68 2.54 -29.72
C HIS A 298 -12.39 2.39 -30.55
N ASP A 299 -11.97 3.46 -31.25
CA ASP A 299 -10.72 3.46 -32.01
C ASP A 299 -9.49 3.21 -31.11
N LEU A 300 -9.46 3.80 -29.90
CA LEU A 300 -8.41 3.58 -28.90
C LEU A 300 -8.36 2.13 -28.39
N ARG A 301 -9.51 1.45 -28.26
CA ARG A 301 -9.59 0.05 -27.87
C ARG A 301 -9.15 -0.89 -28.99
N GLU A 302 -9.58 -0.63 -30.22
CA GLU A 302 -9.28 -1.47 -31.37
C GLU A 302 -7.84 -1.33 -31.85
N ARG A 303 -7.36 -0.09 -32.03
CA ARG A 303 -6.00 0.20 -32.49
C ARG A 303 -4.97 0.18 -31.35
N GLY A 304 -5.42 0.33 -30.10
CA GLY A 304 -4.54 0.49 -28.95
C GLY A 304 -3.81 1.84 -28.96
N TYR A 305 -2.76 1.94 -28.15
CA TYR A 305 -1.89 3.10 -28.04
C TYR A 305 -0.45 2.67 -27.79
N PHE A 306 0.51 3.55 -28.09
CA PHE A 306 1.93 3.33 -27.80
C PHE A 306 2.18 3.23 -26.29
N ASN A 307 2.87 2.18 -25.88
CA ASN A 307 3.18 1.91 -24.47
C ASN A 307 4.35 2.76 -23.92
N TYR A 308 4.45 4.02 -24.34
CA TYR A 308 5.52 4.95 -23.95
C TYR A 308 5.65 5.10 -22.44
N TYR A 309 6.87 5.36 -21.98
CA TYR A 309 7.09 5.90 -20.65
C TYR A 309 6.64 7.36 -20.61
N GLY A 310 5.64 7.67 -19.78
CA GLY A 310 5.13 9.02 -19.60
C GLY A 310 6.11 9.94 -18.85
N LEU A 311 5.88 11.25 -18.88
CA LEU A 311 6.74 12.28 -18.28
C LEU A 311 7.06 12.05 -16.79
N GLN A 312 6.15 11.42 -16.06
CA GLN A 312 6.36 11.00 -14.66
C GLN A 312 7.62 10.13 -14.46
N ARG A 313 8.02 9.34 -15.47
CA ARG A 313 9.25 8.53 -15.44
C ARG A 313 10.52 9.38 -15.49
N PHE A 314 10.45 10.52 -16.18
CA PHE A 314 11.55 11.46 -16.40
C PHE A 314 11.63 12.56 -15.33
N GLY A 315 10.68 12.57 -14.39
CA GLY A 315 10.55 13.60 -13.35
C GLY A 315 9.88 14.89 -13.85
N THR A 316 9.43 15.71 -12.90
CA THR A 316 8.76 17.00 -13.17
C THR A 316 9.64 18.23 -12.90
N PHE A 317 10.92 18.03 -12.55
CA PHE A 317 11.86 19.10 -12.24
C PHE A 317 12.56 19.63 -13.49
N SER A 318 13.26 20.77 -13.37
CA SER A 318 14.01 21.38 -14.48
C SER A 318 15.12 20.46 -15.03
N THR A 319 15.67 19.58 -14.20
CA THR A 319 16.56 18.49 -14.63
C THR A 319 15.82 17.17 -14.69
N ARG A 320 15.91 16.49 -15.84
CA ARG A 320 15.23 15.22 -16.09
C ARG A 320 16.05 14.04 -15.55
N THR A 321 15.38 13.02 -15.01
CA THR A 321 16.02 11.86 -14.36
C THR A 321 16.86 11.02 -15.32
N ASP A 322 16.53 10.99 -16.62
CA ASP A 322 17.31 10.32 -17.66
C ASP A 322 18.69 10.98 -17.89
N THR A 323 18.81 12.30 -17.70
CA THR A 323 20.10 12.99 -17.82
C THR A 323 21.06 12.60 -16.68
N VAL A 324 20.53 12.46 -15.47
CA VAL A 324 21.29 11.93 -14.30
C VAL A 324 21.73 10.49 -14.59
N GLY A 325 20.82 9.64 -15.07
CA GLY A 325 21.12 8.25 -15.40
C GLY A 325 22.19 8.11 -16.47
N LEU A 326 22.12 8.94 -17.51
CA LEU A 326 23.14 8.98 -18.56
C LEU A 326 24.52 9.37 -18.00
N LYS A 327 24.59 10.41 -17.18
CA LYS A 327 25.84 10.84 -16.52
C LYS A 327 26.44 9.74 -15.65
N MET A 328 25.62 9.01 -14.90
CA MET A 328 26.06 7.84 -14.12
C MET A 328 26.62 6.73 -15.03
N LEU A 329 25.97 6.43 -16.16
CA LEU A 329 26.41 5.42 -17.13
C LEU A 329 27.68 5.81 -17.90
N GLN A 330 27.94 7.10 -18.09
CA GLN A 330 29.16 7.64 -18.68
C GLN A 330 30.37 7.64 -17.70
N GLY A 331 30.15 7.36 -16.41
CA GLY A 331 31.16 7.54 -15.37
C GLY A 331 31.39 8.99 -14.94
N ASP A 332 30.59 9.95 -15.45
CA ASP A 332 30.62 11.35 -15.03
C ASP A 332 29.83 11.53 -13.71
N PHE A 333 30.39 10.99 -12.63
CA PHE A 333 29.79 11.04 -11.30
C PHE A 333 29.66 12.48 -10.78
N LYS A 334 30.56 13.38 -11.19
CA LYS A 334 30.48 14.80 -10.88
C LYS A 334 29.26 15.43 -11.53
N GLY A 335 29.11 15.29 -12.85
CA GLY A 335 27.95 15.78 -13.59
C GLY A 335 26.64 15.18 -13.08
N ALA A 336 26.62 13.91 -12.70
CA ALA A 336 25.44 13.29 -12.07
C ALA A 336 25.06 13.96 -10.72
N CYS A 337 26.03 14.22 -9.84
CA CYS A 337 25.82 14.97 -8.60
C CYS A 337 25.34 16.40 -8.86
N GLU A 338 25.94 17.10 -9.83
CA GLU A 338 25.57 18.47 -10.20
C GLU A 338 24.16 18.55 -10.79
N CYS A 339 23.75 17.56 -11.60
CA CYS A 339 22.38 17.43 -12.10
C CYS A 339 21.36 17.17 -10.98
N ILE A 340 21.68 16.35 -9.97
CA ILE A 340 20.80 16.15 -8.80
C ILE A 340 20.72 17.43 -7.95
N LEU A 341 21.85 18.12 -7.77
CA LEU A 341 21.95 19.42 -7.10
C LEU A 341 21.64 20.62 -8.02
N HIS A 342 20.87 20.43 -9.09
CA HIS A 342 20.39 21.56 -9.90
C HIS A 342 19.07 22.12 -9.33
N PHE A 343 18.86 23.43 -9.46
CA PHE A 343 17.63 24.13 -9.09
C PHE A 343 17.30 25.23 -10.10
N ASN A 344 16.02 25.58 -10.23
CA ASN A 344 15.59 26.71 -11.07
C ASN A 344 15.92 28.04 -10.35
N PRO A 345 16.69 28.97 -10.95
CA PRO A 345 16.97 30.29 -10.38
C PRO A 345 15.72 31.10 -9.98
N GLN A 346 14.59 30.91 -10.67
CA GLN A 346 13.32 31.58 -10.32
C GLN A 346 12.79 31.17 -8.93
N ALA A 347 13.06 29.94 -8.49
CA ALA A 347 12.67 29.50 -7.15
C ALA A 347 13.54 30.15 -6.06
N LEU A 348 14.78 30.54 -6.39
CA LEU A 348 15.66 31.27 -5.48
C LEU A 348 15.27 32.75 -5.38
N SER A 349 14.99 33.42 -6.50
CA SER A 349 14.66 34.86 -6.52
C SER A 349 13.34 35.18 -5.80
N VAL A 350 12.33 34.28 -5.87
CA VAL A 350 11.10 34.38 -5.06
C VAL A 350 11.43 34.31 -3.56
N SER A 351 12.45 33.56 -3.18
CA SER A 351 12.92 33.44 -1.80
C SER A 351 13.66 34.69 -1.31
N GLU A 352 14.49 35.28 -2.17
CA GLU A 352 15.24 36.50 -1.87
C GLU A 352 14.29 37.70 -1.75
N SER A 353 13.30 37.81 -2.65
CA SER A 353 12.28 38.88 -2.63
C SER A 353 11.40 38.85 -1.37
N GLN A 354 11.13 37.66 -0.79
CA GLN A 354 10.42 37.54 0.50
C GLN A 354 11.18 38.19 1.66
N SER A 355 12.48 38.44 1.51
CA SER A 355 13.32 39.09 2.52
C SER A 355 13.20 40.61 2.54
N GLN A 356 12.64 41.23 1.48
CA GLN A 356 12.70 42.69 1.27
C GLN A 356 11.35 43.40 1.18
N LEU A 357 10.25 42.75 0.78
CA LEU A 357 8.94 43.41 0.60
C LEU A 357 7.77 42.59 1.16
N GLN A 358 7.19 43.05 2.27
CA GLN A 358 6.02 42.42 2.91
C GLN A 358 4.66 42.73 2.26
N THR A 359 4.58 43.63 1.26
CA THR A 359 3.34 44.36 0.95
C THR A 359 2.64 44.10 -0.38
N GLN A 360 3.23 43.41 -1.38
CA GLN A 360 2.58 43.30 -2.72
C GLN A 360 2.61 41.92 -3.42
N THR A 361 3.09 40.86 -2.77
CA THR A 361 3.26 39.54 -3.42
C THR A 361 2.26 38.48 -2.96
N GLN A 362 0.96 38.72 -3.18
CA GLN A 362 -0.08 37.69 -2.96
C GLN A 362 -0.34 36.80 -4.19
N GLY A 363 -0.11 37.28 -5.43
CA GLY A 363 -0.31 36.48 -6.64
C GLY A 363 0.72 35.36 -6.87
N ILE A 364 2.01 35.64 -6.67
CA ILE A 364 3.11 34.71 -7.02
C ILE A 364 3.22 33.52 -6.04
N LYS A 365 2.69 33.64 -4.81
CA LYS A 365 2.78 32.60 -3.77
C LYS A 365 2.11 31.26 -4.15
N ASN A 366 1.24 31.24 -5.16
CA ASN A 366 0.44 30.06 -5.51
C ASN A 366 1.09 29.12 -6.54
N LEU A 367 2.25 29.47 -7.12
CA LEU A 367 2.81 28.78 -8.29
C LEU A 367 4.04 27.89 -8.01
N ILE A 368 4.77 28.11 -6.92
CA ILE A 368 5.96 27.32 -6.54
C ILE A 368 5.77 26.77 -5.13
N SER A 369 6.00 25.46 -4.93
CA SER A 369 5.88 24.85 -3.60
C SER A 369 6.91 25.45 -2.63
N ALA A 370 6.49 25.71 -1.39
CA ALA A 370 7.39 26.14 -0.32
C ALA A 370 8.58 25.17 -0.11
N ASP A 371 8.36 23.87 -0.37
CA ASP A 371 9.41 22.86 -0.35
C ASP A 371 10.46 23.05 -1.46
N ASP A 372 10.05 23.48 -2.66
CA ASP A 372 10.94 23.67 -3.81
C ASP A 372 11.75 24.96 -3.67
N ILE A 373 11.15 26.01 -3.09
CA ILE A 373 11.85 27.23 -2.66
C ILE A 373 12.92 26.88 -1.61
N SER A 374 12.54 26.11 -0.58
CA SER A 374 13.47 25.69 0.49
C SER A 374 14.60 24.80 -0.03
N ARG A 375 14.31 23.93 -1.01
CA ARG A 375 15.32 23.13 -1.75
C ARG A 375 16.28 24.02 -2.53
N ALA A 376 15.79 25.01 -3.28
CA ALA A 376 16.63 25.95 -4.03
C ALA A 376 17.57 26.74 -3.10
N GLN A 377 17.05 27.28 -2.00
CA GLN A 377 17.84 27.93 -0.96
C GLN A 377 18.95 27.01 -0.40
N ALA A 378 18.58 25.80 0.04
CA ALA A 378 19.52 24.85 0.60
C ALA A 378 20.67 24.52 -0.35
N ILE A 379 20.36 24.24 -1.61
CA ILE A 379 21.36 23.93 -2.63
C ILE A 379 22.24 25.13 -2.94
N HIS A 380 21.66 26.34 -3.07
CA HIS A 380 22.42 27.56 -3.29
C HIS A 380 23.41 27.86 -2.14
N ILE A 381 22.96 27.71 -0.88
CA ILE A 381 23.83 27.83 0.31
C ILE A 381 24.99 26.84 0.24
N PHE A 382 24.73 25.59 -0.12
CA PHE A 382 25.77 24.57 -0.25
C PHE A 382 26.79 24.91 -1.35
N GLN A 383 26.32 25.30 -2.53
CA GLN A 383 27.19 25.61 -3.68
C GLN A 383 28.04 26.88 -3.48
N THR A 384 27.50 27.90 -2.82
CA THR A 384 28.21 29.17 -2.58
C THR A 384 29.12 29.15 -1.35
N THR A 385 28.69 28.52 -0.26
CA THR A 385 29.41 28.58 1.03
C THR A 385 30.18 27.30 1.39
N GLY A 386 29.86 26.18 0.75
CA GLY A 386 30.35 24.84 1.13
C GLY A 386 29.83 24.32 2.48
N LYS A 387 28.96 25.07 3.19
CA LYS A 387 28.49 24.72 4.54
C LYS A 387 27.31 23.75 4.48
N ALA A 388 27.60 22.45 4.54
CA ALA A 388 26.57 21.40 4.47
C ALA A 388 25.49 21.49 5.56
N ASN A 389 25.83 21.81 6.82
CA ASN A 389 24.83 21.88 7.89
C ASN A 389 23.78 22.97 7.63
N ALA A 390 24.20 24.19 7.29
CA ALA A 390 23.31 25.31 6.99
C ALA A 390 22.38 25.03 5.78
N ALA A 391 22.85 24.24 4.81
CA ALA A 391 22.01 23.76 3.71
C ALA A 391 21.00 22.69 4.18
N LEU A 392 21.44 21.71 4.98
CA LEU A 392 20.60 20.62 5.48
C LEU A 392 19.48 21.11 6.42
N ASP A 393 19.71 22.18 7.18
CA ASP A 393 18.69 22.80 8.05
C ASP A 393 17.53 23.43 7.26
N LYS A 394 17.79 23.83 6.01
CA LYS A 394 16.79 24.38 5.08
C LYS A 394 16.15 23.32 4.18
N LEU A 395 16.80 22.19 3.96
CA LEU A 395 16.36 21.18 2.99
C LEU A 395 15.19 20.32 3.54
N PRO A 396 14.02 20.28 2.88
CA PRO A 396 12.92 19.41 3.30
C PRO A 396 13.29 17.93 3.29
N ARG A 397 12.91 17.19 4.34
CA ARG A 397 13.31 15.77 4.58
C ARG A 397 12.95 14.79 3.45
N LYS A 398 12.06 15.16 2.53
CA LYS A 398 11.68 14.34 1.37
C LYS A 398 12.78 14.26 0.29
N PHE A 399 13.66 15.26 0.22
CA PHE A 399 14.75 15.35 -0.77
C PHE A 399 15.98 14.54 -0.32
N SER A 400 15.79 13.22 -0.26
CA SER A 400 16.76 12.30 0.32
C SER A 400 18.07 12.25 -0.48
N ALA A 401 18.04 12.27 -1.82
CA ALA A 401 19.22 12.25 -2.67
C ALA A 401 20.11 13.47 -2.43
N GLU A 402 19.53 14.66 -2.49
CA GLU A 402 20.18 15.94 -2.23
C GLU A 402 20.76 15.98 -0.82
N SER A 403 19.99 15.54 0.18
CA SER A 403 20.44 15.52 1.59
C SER A 403 21.65 14.60 1.80
N ASN A 404 21.74 13.51 1.05
CA ASN A 404 22.80 12.53 1.15
C ASN A 404 24.07 13.02 0.43
N ILE A 405 23.94 13.57 -0.78
CA ILE A 405 25.04 14.20 -1.52
C ILE A 405 25.64 15.37 -0.72
N ILE A 406 24.81 16.30 -0.24
CA ILE A 406 25.27 17.48 0.53
C ILE A 406 26.01 17.05 1.81
N ARG A 407 25.48 16.04 2.53
CA ARG A 407 26.11 15.50 3.74
C ARG A 407 27.45 14.81 3.47
N HIS A 408 27.56 14.11 2.34
CA HIS A 408 28.80 13.42 1.94
C HIS A 408 29.86 14.41 1.46
N LEU A 409 29.55 15.24 0.46
CA LEU A 409 30.47 16.21 -0.12
C LEU A 409 30.89 17.32 0.86
N GLY A 410 30.07 17.61 1.87
CA GLY A 410 30.44 18.48 2.99
C GLY A 410 31.52 17.92 3.92
N ARG A 411 31.73 16.60 3.93
CA ARG A 411 32.79 15.92 4.69
C ARG A 411 33.96 15.57 3.77
N ASN A 412 33.67 14.90 2.67
CA ASN A 412 34.63 14.40 1.68
C ASN A 412 34.50 15.22 0.39
N LYS A 413 35.25 16.32 0.30
CA LYS A 413 35.27 17.15 -0.91
C LYS A 413 35.74 16.32 -2.11
N ASN A 414 35.11 16.53 -3.26
CA ASN A 414 35.40 15.88 -4.55
C ASN A 414 35.14 14.35 -4.63
N ASP A 415 34.67 13.69 -3.57
CA ASP A 415 34.25 12.28 -3.63
C ASP A 415 32.81 12.13 -4.14
N TYR A 416 32.64 12.37 -5.44
CA TYR A 416 31.33 12.28 -6.11
C TYR A 416 30.82 10.83 -6.24
N PHE A 417 31.73 9.86 -6.38
CA PHE A 417 31.37 8.44 -6.45
C PHE A 417 30.79 7.95 -5.11
N GLY A 418 31.48 8.24 -4.00
CA GLY A 418 30.97 7.98 -2.66
C GLY A 418 29.67 8.72 -2.36
N ALA A 419 29.56 9.98 -2.81
CA ALA A 419 28.33 10.78 -2.64
C ALA A 419 27.11 10.12 -3.29
N LEU A 420 27.22 9.67 -4.55
CA LEU A 420 26.15 8.90 -5.20
C LEU A 420 25.92 7.56 -4.48
N GLY A 421 26.99 6.91 -4.01
CA GLY A 421 26.95 5.68 -3.19
C GLY A 421 26.14 5.79 -1.89
N THR A 422 25.93 7.00 -1.35
CA THR A 422 25.07 7.22 -0.17
C THR A 422 23.56 7.28 -0.48
N ILE A 423 23.17 7.45 -1.74
CA ILE A 423 21.76 7.50 -2.17
C ILE A 423 21.15 6.08 -2.12
N PRO A 424 19.94 5.86 -1.59
CA PRO A 424 19.31 4.52 -1.55
C PRO A 424 19.26 3.83 -2.93
N ARG A 425 19.60 2.53 -2.99
CA ARG A 425 19.74 1.75 -4.25
C ARG A 425 18.58 1.94 -5.22
N ASN A 426 17.34 1.85 -4.75
CA ASN A 426 16.16 1.98 -5.62
C ASN A 426 16.06 3.36 -6.29
N LEU A 427 16.49 4.43 -5.59
CA LEU A 427 16.52 5.78 -6.14
C LEU A 427 17.71 5.97 -7.11
N ARG A 428 18.84 5.28 -6.90
CA ARG A 428 19.93 5.21 -7.90
C ARG A 428 19.47 4.56 -9.19
N LEU A 429 18.86 3.37 -9.07
CA LEU A 429 18.34 2.59 -10.19
C LEU A 429 17.28 3.37 -11.00
N MET A 430 16.44 4.16 -10.32
CA MET A 430 15.44 5.03 -10.98
C MET A 430 16.06 5.93 -12.07
N TYR A 431 17.22 6.54 -11.82
CA TYR A 431 17.89 7.39 -12.81
C TYR A 431 18.35 6.59 -14.04
N VAL A 432 19.02 5.45 -13.81
CA VAL A 432 19.55 4.61 -14.90
C VAL A 432 18.44 3.96 -15.71
N HIS A 433 17.36 3.51 -15.06
CA HIS A 433 16.17 3.03 -15.75
C HIS A 433 15.40 4.14 -16.49
N ALA A 434 15.49 5.41 -16.06
CA ALA A 434 14.93 6.52 -16.83
C ALA A 434 15.70 6.73 -18.15
N TYR A 435 17.02 6.52 -18.18
CA TYR A 435 17.77 6.48 -19.44
C TYR A 435 17.34 5.30 -20.34
N GLN A 436 17.15 4.09 -19.81
CA GLN A 436 16.58 2.99 -20.60
C GLN A 436 15.21 3.34 -21.19
N SER A 437 14.33 3.94 -20.37
CA SER A 437 13.01 4.45 -20.80
C SER A 437 13.12 5.51 -21.91
N LEU A 438 14.17 6.34 -21.91
CA LEU A 438 14.43 7.32 -22.97
C LEU A 438 14.74 6.63 -24.30
N VAL A 439 15.72 5.72 -24.29
CA VAL A 439 16.14 4.99 -25.51
C VAL A 439 14.97 4.20 -26.08
N TRP A 440 14.20 3.52 -25.21
CA TRP A 440 13.00 2.77 -25.60
C TRP A 440 11.94 3.65 -26.25
N ASN A 441 11.66 4.84 -25.71
CA ASN A 441 10.70 5.77 -26.30
C ASN A 441 11.11 6.19 -27.73
N PHE A 442 12.40 6.42 -27.99
CA PHE A 442 12.85 6.71 -29.36
C PHE A 442 12.84 5.48 -30.27
N ALA A 443 13.20 4.30 -29.75
CA ALA A 443 13.14 3.05 -30.49
C ALA A 443 11.71 2.70 -30.93
N ALA A 444 10.72 2.88 -30.05
CA ALA A 444 9.31 2.68 -30.36
C ALA A 444 8.81 3.62 -31.48
N GLY A 445 9.17 4.91 -31.43
CA GLY A 445 8.85 5.86 -32.49
C GLY A 445 9.51 5.53 -33.83
N GLN A 446 10.78 5.11 -33.82
CA GLN A 446 11.50 4.72 -35.03
C GLN A 446 10.96 3.39 -35.60
N ARG A 447 10.64 2.40 -34.75
CA ARG A 447 10.04 1.11 -35.17
C ARG A 447 8.72 1.32 -35.90
N TRP A 448 7.91 2.28 -35.45
CA TRP A 448 6.68 2.67 -36.15
C TRP A 448 6.96 3.39 -37.46
N ARG A 449 7.95 4.30 -37.49
CA ARG A 449 8.33 5.02 -38.71
C ARG A 449 8.83 4.10 -39.83
N LEU A 450 9.53 3.01 -39.47
CA LEU A 450 10.11 2.07 -40.45
C LEU A 450 9.09 1.07 -41.02
N TYR A 451 8.29 0.42 -40.17
CA TYR A 451 7.41 -0.67 -40.62
C TYR A 451 5.92 -0.52 -40.24
N GLY A 452 5.56 0.55 -39.54
CA GLY A 452 4.18 0.82 -39.13
C GLY A 452 3.58 -0.27 -38.23
N ASP A 453 2.34 -0.63 -38.53
CA ASP A 453 1.49 -1.62 -37.87
C ASP A 453 1.84 -3.08 -38.20
N LYS A 454 2.67 -3.30 -39.23
CA LYS A 454 3.04 -4.63 -39.72
C LYS A 454 4.03 -5.31 -38.77
N VAL A 455 3.84 -6.61 -38.57
CA VAL A 455 4.86 -7.51 -37.98
C VAL A 455 5.90 -7.82 -39.04
N VAL A 456 7.19 -7.73 -38.70
CA VAL A 456 8.28 -7.99 -39.65
C VAL A 456 9.28 -9.02 -39.10
N ALA A 457 10.04 -9.64 -40.00
CA ALA A 457 11.15 -10.50 -39.62
C ALA A 457 12.13 -9.76 -38.70
N GLY A 458 12.68 -10.48 -37.72
CA GLY A 458 13.59 -9.90 -36.73
C GLY A 458 12.92 -9.11 -35.60
N ASP A 459 11.60 -8.83 -35.64
CA ASP A 459 10.87 -8.32 -34.47
C ASP A 459 10.95 -9.33 -33.31
N LEU A 460 10.85 -8.83 -32.08
CA LEU A 460 10.98 -9.65 -30.87
C LEU A 460 9.62 -9.99 -30.25
N VAL A 461 9.51 -11.21 -29.73
CA VAL A 461 8.35 -11.70 -28.96
C VAL A 461 8.81 -12.43 -27.69
N LEU A 462 8.04 -12.32 -26.60
CA LEU A 462 8.32 -12.98 -25.32
C LEU A 462 7.98 -14.47 -25.35
N ILE A 463 8.90 -15.34 -24.95
CA ILE A 463 8.69 -16.79 -25.01
C ILE A 463 7.59 -17.26 -24.03
N ASN A 464 7.49 -16.65 -22.84
CA ASN A 464 6.58 -17.09 -21.79
C ASN A 464 5.10 -16.81 -22.13
N ASP A 465 4.78 -15.63 -22.66
CA ASP A 465 3.43 -15.29 -23.18
C ASP A 465 2.87 -16.35 -24.13
N PHE A 466 3.72 -16.96 -24.97
CA PHE A 466 3.30 -18.01 -25.89
C PHE A 466 3.27 -19.39 -25.25
N LYS A 467 4.05 -19.67 -24.19
CA LYS A 467 3.87 -20.89 -23.38
C LYS A 467 2.54 -20.88 -22.63
N GLU A 468 2.12 -19.72 -22.10
CA GLU A 468 0.82 -19.57 -21.44
C GLU A 468 -0.35 -19.63 -22.44
N LYS A 469 -0.27 -18.91 -23.56
CA LYS A 469 -1.26 -19.05 -24.66
C LYS A 469 -1.32 -20.47 -25.22
N ALA A 470 -0.18 -21.17 -25.34
CA ALA A 470 -0.15 -22.56 -25.77
C ALA A 470 -0.78 -23.50 -24.72
N LYS A 471 -0.51 -23.33 -23.42
CA LYS A 471 -1.19 -24.09 -22.36
C LYS A 471 -2.71 -23.82 -22.33
N ALA A 472 -3.14 -22.58 -22.55
CA ALA A 472 -4.56 -22.22 -22.64
C ALA A 472 -5.23 -22.83 -23.89
N GLY A 473 -4.50 -23.00 -24.99
CA GLY A 473 -4.98 -23.69 -26.20
C GLY A 473 -4.85 -25.22 -26.16
N ALA A 474 -3.97 -25.76 -25.32
CA ALA A 474 -3.66 -27.19 -25.21
C ALA A 474 -4.34 -27.87 -24.02
N ALA A 475 -5.51 -27.39 -23.61
CA ALA A 475 -6.42 -28.08 -22.68
C ALA A 475 -7.17 -29.27 -23.36
N ALA A 476 -6.53 -29.91 -24.33
CA ALA A 476 -6.95 -31.17 -24.94
C ALA A 476 -5.88 -32.21 -24.61
N ARG A 477 -6.22 -33.15 -23.71
CA ARG A 477 -5.29 -34.15 -23.17
C ARG A 477 -4.68 -35.03 -24.26
N VAL A 478 -3.40 -35.35 -24.10
CA VAL A 478 -2.88 -36.67 -24.43
C VAL A 478 -2.38 -37.26 -23.12
N GLU A 479 -3.07 -38.28 -22.62
CA GLU A 479 -2.60 -39.10 -21.51
C GLU A 479 -1.70 -40.18 -22.11
N GLU A 480 -0.38 -40.00 -22.02
CA GLU A 480 0.57 -41.08 -22.30
C GLU A 480 0.66 -41.99 -21.07
N VAL A 481 0.30 -43.25 -21.27
CA VAL A 481 0.40 -44.34 -20.29
C VAL A 481 1.66 -45.12 -20.60
N ASP A 482 2.41 -45.55 -19.58
CA ASP A 482 3.58 -46.39 -19.80
C ASP A 482 3.21 -47.86 -20.08
N ALA A 483 4.23 -48.68 -20.35
CA ALA A 483 4.04 -50.07 -20.77
C ALA A 483 3.51 -51.00 -19.67
N ASP A 484 3.51 -50.57 -18.41
CA ASP A 484 3.01 -51.33 -17.26
C ASP A 484 1.59 -50.87 -16.84
N GLY A 485 1.07 -49.80 -17.44
CA GLY A 485 -0.33 -49.36 -17.31
C GLY A 485 -0.57 -48.33 -16.20
N ASP A 486 0.48 -47.79 -15.60
CA ASP A 486 0.37 -46.80 -14.54
C ASP A 486 0.34 -45.36 -15.09
N VAL A 487 -0.39 -44.48 -14.41
CA VAL A 487 -0.49 -43.06 -14.76
C VAL A 487 0.73 -42.32 -14.20
N VAL A 488 1.63 -41.88 -15.08
CA VAL A 488 2.79 -41.06 -14.69
C VAL A 488 2.33 -39.66 -14.26
N VAL A 489 1.99 -39.54 -12.98
CA VAL A 489 1.73 -38.25 -12.33
C VAL A 489 3.07 -37.55 -12.07
N PHE A 490 3.41 -36.58 -12.92
CA PHE A 490 4.49 -35.65 -12.62
C PHE A 490 4.16 -34.87 -11.34
N PRO A 491 5.04 -34.83 -10.32
CA PRO A 491 4.75 -34.15 -9.07
C PRO A 491 4.57 -32.64 -9.29
N ASP A 492 3.46 -32.11 -8.78
CA ASP A 492 3.18 -30.67 -8.77
C ASP A 492 4.31 -29.91 -8.07
N ALA A 493 4.83 -28.86 -8.73
CA ALA A 493 5.87 -27.97 -8.20
C ALA A 493 5.28 -26.98 -7.17
N GLY A 494 4.61 -27.54 -6.15
CA GLY A 494 3.91 -26.83 -5.08
C GLY A 494 4.67 -26.80 -3.76
N ASP A 495 6.00 -26.85 -3.75
CA ASP A 495 6.79 -26.52 -2.55
C ASP A 495 8.24 -26.12 -2.90
N SER A 496 8.44 -24.85 -3.28
CA SER A 496 9.78 -24.27 -3.42
C SER A 496 9.79 -22.83 -2.91
N ALA A 497 10.01 -22.68 -1.61
CA ALA A 497 10.36 -21.42 -0.98
C ALA A 497 11.77 -20.95 -1.43
N ASN A 498 11.87 -20.44 -2.67
CA ASN A 498 12.95 -19.62 -3.23
C ASN A 498 12.59 -19.25 -4.69
N ALA A 499 11.94 -18.10 -4.88
CA ALA A 499 11.74 -17.48 -6.20
C ALA A 499 12.17 -16.00 -6.16
N ALA A 500 13.38 -15.76 -5.64
CA ALA A 500 14.07 -14.47 -5.72
C ALA A 500 15.07 -14.41 -6.89
N ASP A 501 14.93 -15.32 -7.85
CA ASP A 501 15.48 -15.15 -9.19
C ASP A 501 14.50 -14.30 -10.00
N ASP A 502 15.03 -13.27 -10.68
CA ASP A 502 14.31 -12.62 -11.76
C ASP A 502 13.83 -13.70 -12.74
N MET A 503 12.51 -13.82 -12.97
CA MET A 503 11.99 -14.53 -14.13
C MET A 503 12.52 -13.81 -15.37
N PHE A 504 13.67 -14.27 -15.90
CA PHE A 504 14.26 -13.72 -17.11
C PHE A 504 13.29 -13.96 -18.26
N GLU A 505 12.46 -12.95 -18.55
CA GLU A 505 11.64 -12.87 -19.75
C GLU A 505 12.56 -12.95 -20.97
N ARG A 506 12.76 -14.16 -21.50
CA ARG A 506 13.55 -14.36 -22.71
C ARG A 506 12.69 -14.04 -23.93
N ALA A 507 13.17 -13.10 -24.74
CA ALA A 507 12.61 -12.81 -26.05
C ALA A 507 13.33 -13.62 -27.13
N ARG A 508 12.64 -13.85 -28.25
CA ARG A 508 13.21 -14.41 -29.49
C ARG A 508 12.84 -13.55 -30.68
N THR A 509 13.66 -13.60 -31.73
CA THR A 509 13.32 -13.03 -33.04
C THR A 509 12.25 -13.87 -33.74
N LEU A 510 11.40 -13.20 -34.52
CA LEU A 510 10.48 -13.82 -35.47
C LEU A 510 11.17 -14.12 -36.80
N THR A 511 10.90 -15.28 -37.37
CA THR A 511 11.29 -15.61 -38.75
C THR A 511 10.37 -14.91 -39.76
N ALA A 512 10.78 -14.85 -41.03
CA ALA A 512 9.94 -14.29 -42.10
C ALA A 512 8.62 -15.07 -42.31
N GLU A 513 8.66 -16.39 -42.12
CA GLU A 513 7.48 -17.26 -42.18
C GLU A 513 6.51 -16.95 -41.02
N GLU A 514 7.02 -16.83 -39.80
CA GLU A 514 6.22 -16.50 -38.61
C GLU A 514 5.59 -15.12 -38.70
N ALA A 515 6.35 -14.11 -39.16
CA ALA A 515 5.84 -12.75 -39.37
C ALA A 515 4.69 -12.72 -40.41
N THR A 516 4.78 -13.56 -41.45
CA THR A 516 3.73 -13.67 -42.50
C THR A 516 2.55 -14.56 -42.06
N SER A 517 2.73 -15.44 -41.07
CA SER A 517 1.74 -16.44 -40.66
C SER A 517 0.45 -15.89 -40.03
N GLY A 518 0.38 -14.59 -39.71
CA GLY A 518 -0.75 -13.97 -39.02
C GLY A 518 -0.94 -14.37 -37.55
N LYS A 519 -0.10 -15.26 -37.00
CA LYS A 519 -0.14 -15.71 -35.60
C LYS A 519 0.27 -14.63 -34.59
N TYR A 520 0.98 -13.60 -35.05
CA TYR A 520 1.54 -12.53 -34.24
C TYR A 520 0.88 -11.20 -34.60
N THR A 521 0.62 -10.37 -33.59
CA THR A 521 0.06 -9.03 -33.76
C THR A 521 1.03 -7.96 -33.27
N ILE A 522 0.77 -6.69 -33.62
CA ILE A 522 1.53 -5.53 -33.12
C ILE A 522 1.51 -5.41 -31.57
N PHE A 523 0.57 -6.07 -30.89
CA PHE A 523 0.45 -6.13 -29.43
C PHE A 523 1.34 -7.19 -28.77
N ASP A 524 1.85 -8.15 -29.55
CA ASP A 524 2.78 -9.19 -29.10
C ASP A 524 4.26 -8.77 -29.27
N ILE A 525 4.53 -7.77 -30.13
CA ILE A 525 5.88 -7.26 -30.38
C ILE A 525 6.41 -6.52 -29.15
N VAL A 526 7.62 -6.90 -28.72
CA VAL A 526 8.39 -6.20 -27.70
C VAL A 526 9.62 -5.50 -28.29
N LEU A 527 10.05 -4.41 -27.64
CA LEU A 527 11.36 -3.78 -27.87
C LEU A 527 12.20 -3.83 -26.59
N PRO A 528 13.54 -3.97 -26.71
CA PRO A 528 14.42 -4.12 -25.56
C PRO A 528 14.72 -2.78 -24.86
N LEU A 529 14.91 -2.86 -23.54
CA LEU A 529 15.52 -1.85 -22.69
C LEU A 529 17.03 -2.11 -22.63
N PRO A 530 17.91 -1.19 -23.07
CA PRO A 530 19.35 -1.43 -23.18
C PRO A 530 19.99 -1.97 -21.90
N GLY A 531 20.75 -3.06 -22.02
CA GLY A 531 21.38 -3.74 -20.89
C GLY A 531 22.37 -4.82 -21.35
N PHE A 532 23.03 -5.49 -20.41
CA PHE A 532 24.10 -6.47 -20.71
C PHE A 532 23.60 -7.90 -20.98
N ASP A 533 22.32 -8.20 -20.73
CA ASP A 533 21.68 -9.52 -20.92
C ASP A 533 20.34 -9.36 -21.65
N ILE A 534 20.41 -8.78 -22.85
CA ILE A 534 19.28 -8.62 -23.77
C ILE A 534 19.68 -8.96 -25.21
N LEU A 535 18.68 -9.35 -25.98
CA LEU A 535 18.76 -9.57 -27.42
C LEU A 535 18.11 -8.38 -28.13
N TYR A 536 18.79 -7.84 -29.15
CA TYR A 536 18.27 -6.77 -29.99
C TYR A 536 17.56 -7.35 -31.24
N PRO A 537 16.51 -6.69 -31.77
CA PRO A 537 15.81 -7.15 -32.98
C PRO A 537 16.78 -7.32 -34.14
N ASP A 538 16.71 -8.42 -34.90
CA ASP A 538 17.64 -8.67 -36.01
C ASP A 538 17.12 -8.05 -37.32
N ASN A 539 16.89 -6.74 -37.26
CA ASN A 539 16.46 -5.89 -38.36
C ASN A 539 17.08 -4.48 -38.20
N GLU A 540 16.64 -3.49 -38.99
CA GLU A 540 17.21 -2.13 -38.96
C GLU A 540 17.20 -1.47 -37.56
N MET A 541 16.33 -1.93 -36.63
CA MET A 541 16.35 -1.45 -35.25
C MET A 541 17.68 -1.69 -34.55
N LYS A 542 18.42 -2.76 -34.87
CA LYS A 542 19.77 -3.04 -34.34
C LYS A 542 20.75 -1.93 -34.67
N ALA A 543 20.70 -1.42 -35.91
CA ALA A 543 21.49 -0.30 -36.35
C ALA A 543 21.04 0.99 -35.66
N PHE A 544 19.73 1.22 -35.53
CA PHE A 544 19.18 2.36 -34.79
C PHE A 544 19.66 2.42 -33.32
N TYR A 545 19.65 1.31 -32.57
CA TYR A 545 20.14 1.32 -31.19
C TYR A 545 21.63 1.70 -31.13
N LYS A 546 22.46 1.19 -32.05
CA LYS A 546 23.89 1.53 -32.16
C LYS A 546 24.13 2.99 -32.52
N GLU A 547 23.41 3.52 -33.51
CA GLU A 547 23.51 4.91 -33.95
C GLU A 547 22.99 5.87 -32.87
N PHE A 548 21.79 5.63 -32.33
CA PHE A 548 21.18 6.49 -31.34
C PHE A 548 22.01 6.55 -30.06
N MET A 549 22.41 5.42 -29.48
CA MET A 549 23.20 5.39 -28.25
C MET A 549 24.63 5.90 -28.47
N GLY A 550 25.23 5.64 -29.64
CA GLY A 550 26.52 6.19 -30.05
C GLY A 550 26.51 7.70 -30.30
N SER A 551 25.35 8.28 -30.64
CA SER A 551 25.21 9.73 -30.84
C SER A 551 25.45 10.54 -29.55
N GLU A 552 25.70 11.84 -29.70
CA GLU A 552 25.77 12.76 -28.55
C GLU A 552 24.47 12.76 -27.72
N ARG A 553 23.31 12.63 -28.37
CA ARG A 553 21.99 12.60 -27.73
C ARG A 553 21.75 11.33 -26.93
N GLY A 554 22.24 10.19 -27.41
CA GLY A 554 22.25 8.93 -26.66
C GLY A 554 23.40 8.82 -25.66
N GLY A 555 24.35 9.76 -25.71
CA GLY A 555 25.44 9.91 -24.76
C GLY A 555 26.66 9.05 -25.02
N ARG A 556 26.92 8.64 -26.27
CA ARG A 556 28.11 7.90 -26.70
C ARG A 556 28.33 6.59 -25.93
N LEU A 557 27.24 5.85 -25.70
CA LEU A 557 27.26 4.54 -25.04
C LEU A 557 27.13 3.42 -26.09
N ASP A 558 27.81 2.30 -25.86
CA ASP A 558 27.63 1.09 -26.67
C ASP A 558 26.39 0.31 -26.16
N PRO A 559 25.39 -0.01 -27.02
CA PRO A 559 24.28 -0.87 -26.64
C PRO A 559 24.67 -2.33 -26.30
N PHE A 560 25.81 -2.82 -26.82
CA PHE A 560 26.28 -4.19 -26.63
C PHE A 560 27.24 -4.34 -25.44
N ASP A 561 27.91 -3.26 -25.02
CA ASP A 561 28.60 -3.20 -23.72
C ASP A 561 27.92 -2.22 -22.77
N MET A 562 26.94 -2.74 -22.02
CA MET A 562 26.23 -2.05 -20.96
C MET A 562 26.70 -2.42 -19.55
N ARG A 563 27.84 -3.14 -19.41
CA ARG A 563 28.45 -3.40 -18.10
C ARG A 563 29.25 -2.17 -17.66
N ARG A 564 29.20 -1.85 -16.37
CA ARG A 564 29.89 -0.68 -15.80
C ARG A 564 30.75 -1.12 -14.61
N SER A 565 31.86 -0.41 -14.39
CA SER A 565 32.74 -0.64 -13.23
C SER A 565 31.98 -0.60 -11.91
N TRP A 566 30.98 0.29 -11.80
CA TRP A 566 30.02 0.31 -10.72
C TRP A 566 28.89 -0.70 -10.98
N LYS A 567 28.94 -1.83 -10.24
CA LYS A 567 27.97 -2.92 -10.37
C LYS A 567 26.51 -2.51 -10.15
N ASP A 568 26.23 -1.59 -9.22
CA ASP A 568 24.84 -1.19 -8.90
C ASP A 568 24.10 -0.48 -10.04
N ILE A 569 24.82 0.06 -11.02
CA ILE A 569 24.25 0.74 -12.20
C ILE A 569 24.39 -0.09 -13.48
N SER A 570 24.96 -1.30 -13.39
CA SER A 570 24.98 -2.26 -14.50
C SER A 570 23.61 -2.92 -14.58
N LEU A 571 22.87 -2.66 -15.66
CA LEU A 571 21.52 -3.19 -15.85
C LEU A 571 21.55 -4.38 -16.80
N SER A 572 20.90 -5.48 -16.42
CA SER A 572 20.66 -6.65 -17.28
C SER A 572 19.88 -6.23 -18.53
N GLY A 573 18.88 -5.37 -18.37
CA GLY A 573 17.97 -4.94 -19.42
C GLY A 573 16.58 -5.54 -19.18
N GLY A 574 15.79 -5.66 -20.24
CA GLY A 574 14.46 -6.25 -20.19
C GLY A 574 13.70 -5.96 -21.48
N TYR A 575 12.44 -6.40 -21.57
CA TYR A 575 11.61 -6.20 -22.75
C TYR A 575 10.33 -5.46 -22.38
N ARG A 576 9.73 -4.77 -23.36
CA ARG A 576 8.45 -4.08 -23.18
C ARG A 576 7.66 -4.07 -24.47
N LYS A 577 6.38 -4.43 -24.37
CA LYS A 577 5.41 -4.43 -25.48
C LYS A 577 5.29 -3.04 -26.10
N LEU A 578 5.37 -2.97 -27.42
CA LEU A 578 5.34 -1.72 -28.19
C LEU A 578 3.98 -1.02 -28.07
N PHE A 579 2.91 -1.78 -28.28
CA PHE A 579 1.52 -1.33 -28.12
C PHE A 579 0.87 -1.89 -26.86
N SER A 580 -0.15 -1.20 -26.39
CA SER A 580 -1.04 -1.62 -25.32
C SER A 580 -2.49 -1.35 -25.73
N LYS A 581 -3.41 -2.20 -25.26
CA LYS A 581 -4.86 -1.95 -25.36
C LYS A 581 -5.42 -1.67 -23.96
N PRO A 582 -6.36 -0.72 -23.82
CA PRO A 582 -7.25 -0.71 -22.66
C PRO A 582 -8.02 -2.03 -22.54
N GLY A 583 -8.54 -2.34 -21.35
CA GLY A 583 -9.38 -3.51 -21.10
C GLY A 583 -10.69 -3.51 -21.90
N ALA A 584 -11.42 -4.63 -21.85
CA ALA A 584 -12.74 -4.73 -22.48
C ALA A 584 -13.76 -3.79 -21.83
N ASP A 585 -13.68 -3.66 -20.49
CA ASP A 585 -14.58 -2.81 -19.71
C ASP A 585 -14.12 -1.35 -19.73
N TYR A 586 -14.70 -0.57 -20.64
CA TYR A 586 -14.59 0.88 -20.66
C TYR A 586 -15.97 1.53 -20.70
N SER A 587 -16.09 2.72 -20.12
CA SER A 587 -17.31 3.54 -20.20
C SER A 587 -16.97 5.01 -20.20
N PHE A 588 -17.92 5.84 -20.63
CA PHE A 588 -17.75 7.29 -20.65
C PHE A 588 -19.08 8.00 -20.44
N GLU A 589 -19.01 9.24 -19.96
CA GLU A 589 -20.15 10.12 -19.75
C GLU A 589 -19.73 11.55 -20.10
N VAL A 590 -20.56 12.27 -20.87
CA VAL A 590 -20.33 13.68 -21.20
C VAL A 590 -21.28 14.53 -20.38
N LYS A 591 -20.75 15.50 -19.63
CA LYS A 591 -21.53 16.45 -18.82
C LYS A 591 -21.25 17.88 -19.25
N ALA A 592 -22.31 18.67 -19.34
CA ALA A 592 -22.18 20.11 -19.34
C ALA A 592 -22.06 20.63 -17.90
N TYR A 593 -21.24 21.64 -17.69
CA TYR A 593 -21.00 22.22 -16.37
C TYR A 593 -20.65 23.72 -16.46
N ALA A 594 -20.80 24.44 -15.35
CA ALA A 594 -20.43 25.86 -15.22
C ALA A 594 -19.25 26.08 -14.26
N MET A 595 -19.22 25.36 -13.14
CA MET A 595 -18.29 25.56 -12.03
C MET A 595 -17.06 24.65 -12.14
N ASP A 596 -15.86 25.21 -12.16
CA ASP A 596 -14.61 24.45 -12.38
C ASP A 596 -14.27 23.48 -11.23
N ASP A 597 -14.84 23.68 -10.04
CA ASP A 597 -14.71 22.83 -8.84
C ASP A 597 -15.80 21.76 -8.69
N GLU A 598 -16.82 21.73 -9.58
CA GLU A 598 -17.94 20.78 -9.50
C GLU A 598 -17.48 19.31 -9.54
N GLN A 599 -17.72 18.53 -8.48
CA GLN A 599 -17.22 17.15 -8.36
C GLN A 599 -18.15 16.12 -9.02
N PHE A 600 -17.87 15.72 -10.26
CA PHE A 600 -18.74 14.78 -11.00
C PHE A 600 -18.67 13.30 -10.57
N VAL A 601 -17.62 12.89 -9.86
CA VAL A 601 -17.35 11.49 -9.51
C VAL A 601 -17.36 11.31 -7.99
N GLN A 602 -18.28 10.49 -7.48
CA GLN A 602 -18.33 10.14 -6.06
C GLN A 602 -17.25 9.10 -5.73
N THR A 603 -16.45 9.36 -4.69
CA THR A 603 -15.42 8.44 -4.20
C THR A 603 -16.02 7.27 -3.43
N ASP A 604 -15.27 6.18 -3.30
CA ASP A 604 -15.71 5.03 -2.49
C ASP A 604 -15.92 5.41 -1.00
N LEU A 605 -15.12 6.35 -0.49
CA LEU A 605 -15.28 6.85 0.87
C LEU A 605 -16.60 7.64 1.02
N ASP A 606 -17.00 8.41 0.01
CA ASP A 606 -18.27 9.14 0.04
C ASP A 606 -19.48 8.21 -0.09
N ARG A 607 -19.38 7.17 -0.93
CA ARG A 607 -20.39 6.10 -1.00
C ARG A 607 -20.56 5.41 0.36
N LEU A 608 -19.45 5.09 1.03
CA LEU A 608 -19.48 4.47 2.37
C LEU A 608 -20.03 5.41 3.45
N LYS A 609 -19.77 6.72 3.38
CA LYS A 609 -20.40 7.71 4.29
C LYS A 609 -21.91 7.78 4.07
N LYS A 610 -22.36 7.91 2.81
CA LYS A 610 -23.79 7.93 2.45
C LYS A 610 -24.52 6.66 2.91
N ALA A 611 -23.91 5.48 2.70
CA ALA A 611 -24.47 4.22 3.15
C ALA A 611 -24.56 4.11 4.69
N LYS A 612 -23.60 4.67 5.44
CA LYS A 612 -23.62 4.67 6.91
C LYS A 612 -24.57 5.69 7.52
N ASN A 613 -24.77 6.83 6.85
CA ASN A 613 -25.71 7.88 7.30
C ASN A 613 -27.16 7.61 6.85
N GLY A 614 -27.42 6.47 6.19
CA GLY A 614 -28.76 5.88 6.07
C GLY A 614 -29.83 6.78 5.44
N ASN A 615 -29.63 7.24 4.20
CA ASN A 615 -30.60 8.04 3.44
C ASN A 615 -31.05 9.37 4.08
N GLU A 616 -30.45 9.82 5.18
CA GLU A 616 -30.49 11.25 5.51
C GLU A 616 -29.66 11.99 4.46
N GLU A 617 -30.36 12.76 3.62
CA GLU A 617 -29.78 13.80 2.77
C GLU A 617 -29.14 14.89 3.66
N THR A 618 -27.98 14.57 4.20
CA THR A 618 -27.03 15.57 4.66
C THR A 618 -26.48 16.26 3.42
N THR A 619 -27.25 17.25 2.95
CA THR A 619 -26.93 18.22 1.90
C THR A 619 -25.78 19.13 2.32
N GLY A 620 -24.61 18.53 2.58
CA GLY A 620 -23.34 19.21 2.76
C GLY A 620 -22.86 19.77 1.43
N ASN A 621 -23.42 20.91 1.02
CA ASN A 621 -23.04 21.73 -0.14
C ASN A 621 -22.96 20.99 -1.48
N ALA A 622 -24.05 20.32 -1.90
CA ALA A 622 -24.16 19.75 -3.25
C ALA A 622 -25.51 20.00 -3.97
N ASP A 623 -26.63 20.25 -3.26
CA ASP A 623 -27.98 20.20 -3.84
C ASP A 623 -28.83 21.47 -3.66
N VAL A 624 -28.23 22.66 -3.75
CA VAL A 624 -28.99 23.95 -3.79
C VAL A 624 -28.72 24.76 -5.08
N THR A 625 -27.77 24.35 -5.92
CA THR A 625 -27.39 25.06 -7.16
C THR A 625 -27.76 24.34 -8.46
N GLY A 626 -27.94 23.01 -8.44
CA GLY A 626 -28.01 22.15 -9.63
C GLY A 626 -29.18 22.32 -10.60
N VAL A 627 -30.14 23.20 -10.31
CA VAL A 627 -31.27 23.53 -11.22
C VAL A 627 -31.11 24.92 -11.85
N ALA A 628 -30.57 25.89 -11.13
CA ALA A 628 -30.39 27.26 -11.63
C ALA A 628 -29.14 27.42 -12.52
N ASP A 629 -28.08 26.64 -12.29
CA ASP A 629 -26.81 26.80 -13.01
C ASP A 629 -26.73 26.02 -14.34
N LYS A 630 -27.69 25.14 -14.64
CA LYS A 630 -27.74 24.43 -15.94
C LYS A 630 -27.96 25.35 -17.13
N GLU A 631 -28.61 26.50 -16.94
CA GLU A 631 -28.77 27.53 -17.98
C GLU A 631 -27.49 28.35 -18.22
N LYS A 632 -26.48 28.23 -17.35
CA LYS A 632 -25.17 28.89 -17.46
C LYS A 632 -24.02 27.93 -17.80
N ALA A 633 -24.30 26.64 -17.94
CA ALA A 633 -23.29 25.63 -18.24
C ALA A 633 -22.73 25.85 -19.65
N ASP A 634 -21.50 26.37 -19.72
CA ASP A 634 -20.86 26.76 -20.97
C ASP A 634 -19.62 25.93 -21.33
N LYS A 635 -19.26 24.97 -20.48
CA LYS A 635 -18.16 24.02 -20.66
C LYS A 635 -18.65 22.58 -20.72
N LEU A 636 -17.88 21.74 -21.41
CA LEU A 636 -18.09 20.30 -21.45
C LEU A 636 -16.98 19.57 -20.70
N ALA A 637 -17.36 18.57 -19.90
CA ALA A 637 -16.48 17.62 -19.25
C ALA A 637 -16.76 16.20 -19.78
N VAL A 638 -15.71 15.39 -19.86
CA VAL A 638 -15.80 13.97 -20.23
C VAL A 638 -15.25 13.13 -19.09
N ILE A 639 -16.11 12.31 -18.50
CA ILE A 639 -15.74 11.30 -17.51
C ILE A 639 -15.44 10.02 -18.28
N ILE A 640 -14.28 9.42 -18.03
CA ILE A 640 -13.79 8.25 -18.75
C ILE A 640 -13.39 7.17 -17.74
N LYS A 641 -13.91 5.95 -17.93
CA LYS A 641 -13.52 4.74 -17.21
C LYS A 641 -12.68 3.85 -18.14
N LEU A 642 -11.46 3.51 -17.74
CA LEU A 642 -10.54 2.65 -18.48
C LEU A 642 -9.80 1.70 -17.52
N GLN A 643 -9.74 0.42 -17.86
CA GLN A 643 -8.80 -0.52 -17.23
C GLN A 643 -7.51 -0.61 -18.05
N LEU A 644 -6.35 -0.50 -17.42
CA LEU A 644 -5.03 -0.64 -18.06
C LEU A 644 -4.19 -1.69 -17.33
N GLY A 645 -3.33 -2.40 -18.05
CA GLY A 645 -2.45 -3.43 -17.49
C GLY A 645 -1.37 -2.88 -16.56
N SER A 646 -0.60 -3.77 -15.94
CA SER A 646 0.58 -3.40 -15.16
C SER A 646 1.60 -2.64 -16.01
N SER A 647 2.33 -1.70 -15.41
CA SER A 647 3.35 -0.87 -16.08
C SER A 647 2.88 -0.06 -17.31
N GLN A 648 1.57 0.19 -17.45
CA GLN A 648 0.97 1.07 -18.45
C GLN A 648 0.62 2.45 -17.86
N TYR A 649 0.64 3.50 -18.69
CA TYR A 649 0.42 4.88 -18.27
C TYR A 649 -0.88 5.44 -18.85
N ALA A 650 -1.85 5.79 -17.99
CA ALA A 650 -3.11 6.41 -18.43
C ALA A 650 -2.92 7.71 -19.21
N THR A 651 -1.88 8.49 -18.89
CA THR A 651 -1.52 9.70 -19.64
C THR A 651 -1.15 9.43 -21.10
N MET A 652 -0.65 8.23 -21.45
CA MET A 652 -0.34 7.86 -22.84
C MET A 652 -1.59 7.43 -23.61
N ALA A 653 -2.53 6.72 -22.96
CA ALA A 653 -3.84 6.42 -23.53
C ALA A 653 -4.64 7.71 -23.80
N LEU A 654 -4.65 8.65 -22.83
CA LEU A 654 -5.29 9.96 -22.99
C LEU A 654 -4.61 10.83 -24.06
N ARG A 655 -3.27 10.79 -24.18
CA ARG A 655 -2.54 11.47 -25.26
C ARG A 655 -3.02 11.00 -26.63
N GLU A 656 -3.20 9.69 -26.81
CA GLU A 656 -3.66 9.13 -28.08
C GLU A 656 -5.14 9.44 -28.34
N LEU A 657 -5.98 9.46 -27.29
CA LEU A 657 -7.38 9.87 -27.37
C LEU A 657 -7.55 11.34 -27.79
N MET A 658 -6.75 12.24 -27.23
CA MET A 658 -6.85 13.71 -27.42
C MET A 658 -6.10 14.22 -28.67
N LYS A 659 -5.20 13.40 -29.24
CA LYS A 659 -4.44 13.70 -30.47
C LYS A 659 -3.77 15.10 -30.44
N ASP A 660 -3.82 15.81 -31.55
CA ASP A 660 -3.07 17.06 -31.80
C ASP A 660 -3.62 18.30 -31.06
N GLY A 661 -4.78 18.19 -30.40
CA GLY A 661 -5.30 19.24 -29.50
C GLY A 661 -4.44 19.43 -28.24
N GLY A 662 -3.62 18.42 -27.92
CA GLY A 662 -2.55 18.49 -26.94
C GLY A 662 -3.00 18.23 -25.50
N VAL A 663 -2.48 17.14 -24.93
CA VAL A 663 -2.23 17.07 -23.50
C VAL A 663 -1.14 18.10 -23.19
N LYS A 664 -1.54 19.37 -23.02
CA LYS A 664 -0.67 20.41 -22.51
C LYS A 664 -0.27 19.97 -21.11
N THR A 665 1.01 19.68 -20.91
CA THR A 665 1.58 19.61 -19.57
C THR A 665 1.14 20.85 -18.83
N TYR A 666 0.58 20.71 -17.62
CA TYR A 666 0.45 21.84 -16.71
C TYR A 666 1.85 22.35 -16.39
N LYS A 667 2.33 23.28 -17.23
CA LYS A 667 3.40 24.18 -16.89
C LYS A 667 2.73 25.18 -15.94
N PRO A 668 3.17 25.30 -14.68
CA PRO A 668 2.85 26.48 -13.91
C PRO A 668 3.25 27.68 -14.76
N ASP A 669 2.34 28.63 -14.99
CA ASP A 669 2.72 29.79 -15.79
C ASP A 669 3.67 30.64 -14.94
N PHE A 670 4.95 30.62 -15.32
CA PHE A 670 5.99 31.41 -14.66
C PHE A 670 6.07 32.83 -15.23
N GLY A 671 5.25 33.15 -16.24
CA GLY A 671 5.07 34.50 -16.76
C GLY A 671 3.96 35.23 -16.01
N GLY A 672 4.30 36.33 -15.33
CA GLY A 672 3.29 37.30 -14.92
C GLY A 672 2.68 37.97 -16.14
N ARG A 673 1.34 38.08 -16.15
CA ARG A 673 0.62 39.18 -16.81
C ARG A 673 0.13 40.13 -15.74
#